data_AF-A0A952PA45-F1
#
_entry.id   AF-A0A952PA45-F1
#
_cell.length_a   1.000
_cell.length_b   1.000
_cell.length_c   1.000
_cell.angle_alpha   90.00
_cell.angle_beta   90.00
_cell.angle_gamma   90.00
#
_symmetry.space_group_name_H-M   'P 1'
#
loop_
_entity.id
_entity.type
_entity.pdbx_description
1 polymer ?
#
loop_
_entity_poly.entity_id
_entity_poly.type
_entity_poly.pdbx_seq_one_letter_code
_entity_poly.pdbx_strand_id
1 'polypeptide(L)'
;MKSYLILLLAGILSVFNIQANDNYIIYDTKSSKKVNLEDMVIKTLEADVIFFGEFHDDSLNHFLQADYLKKSFKQNKNITVSMEMFERDVQIHIDEYFAGSTDEEEFMKNSRPWPDYKKFYREIVETAKSNNSYLIAANIPRKYASQYVSGGMTSFKELPAEERSYISRKMVLAEDGYLDKFLETMTGSKEMVKSLNSNKENTLYLYYGAQCIKDETMAESIADYLKQNSGRKVIHFNGDFHSNSYLGTASMLQRRMPELKISVITPIYYESIDSIDYNADLASFGDFVIFLPQFERPQMPMMSGGTSHFGENYATEHNINVEIDPAKSFLKGSDKIKFKNPILKSSSLKLINSLEVTKMSSKDNNLKFSIRKADDFYNEILIENLSLKNQSYDNDGIIESFEVEIEYQGIVNFPPSETNMVKRHSNTPGIISGKDGEGIYLPGGAYYPQADKDLAKFTVYVNLPLEYKLVTSGEIEENPGSKNMIYKITSEMPIDEMILVAAKYKIMEEDYDGVRFALYYFNDAPHNLKYILSSKSYYDEYTKLFGKYPYKSFIIAENFFPTGFGMPGYTLLSSRLTAMPWVTLSPGSLAHEFVHNWWGNSVFTDNESGNWCEALTTFSTNYYFNIISGYDSDALDWRRKALIAIDALPEDKNYPVKDFKYQKTTFDAVVGYSKGAFIFEEIRKLIGDELFFKALKSFAEKNTGKRAYWMNLTSEFASVTKDTLQDLKIRKLINEWLNSTDIAEIRFADVPVFEGDSVEISISSSLGRVQSVPVIITYNAGGKYKDYLVLRDTINKFRFPVSSGISSVKLDPELETLRKINRWEKPFSFNQVLSSKPIVILPDKKSPDFKIAMDYVNILKSSGYDFEYYTYDNISADDLNYSSLILLGNVKNNKLIQEYAGQLPDNLKLDENGFLYNKKLVDFKEDILMANVEHLHNQDKFCNIIYFDGLSDVAPLNRLIHYQSYSLVLLSLKRTGRPSYSTEIYPKSADMSPLYWNNSMESTIRGTVD
;
A
#
# COMPACT_ATOMS: atom_id res chain seq x y z
N MET A 1 -30.16 -7.99 75.40
CA MET A 1 -29.52 -7.80 74.07
C MET A 1 -29.97 -6.49 73.43
N LYS A 2 -29.57 -5.34 73.98
CA LYS A 2 -29.77 -4.01 73.35
C LYS A 2 -28.57 -3.06 73.51
N SER A 3 -27.47 -3.54 74.09
CA SER A 3 -26.25 -2.74 74.34
C SER A 3 -25.07 -3.12 73.45
N TYR A 4 -25.20 -4.15 72.60
CA TYR A 4 -24.15 -4.59 71.67
C TYR A 4 -24.33 -4.09 70.23
N LEU A 5 -25.46 -3.45 69.90
CA LEU A 5 -25.73 -2.95 68.54
C LEU A 5 -25.32 -1.48 68.32
N ILE A 6 -25.07 -0.72 69.39
CA ILE A 6 -24.71 0.71 69.30
C ILE A 6 -23.19 0.92 69.24
N LEU A 7 -22.38 -0.04 69.70
CA LEU A 7 -20.91 0.02 69.64
C LEU A 7 -20.32 -0.46 68.29
N LEU A 8 -21.08 -1.19 67.47
CA LEU A 8 -20.66 -1.59 66.13
C LEU A 8 -20.97 -0.53 65.04
N LEU A 9 -21.84 0.44 65.36
CA LEU A 9 -22.22 1.55 64.47
C LEU A 9 -21.32 2.80 64.63
N ALA A 10 -20.53 2.90 65.70
CA ALA A 10 -19.53 3.95 65.88
C ALA A 10 -18.13 3.55 65.35
N GLY A 11 -17.86 2.25 65.19
CA GLY A 11 -16.59 1.72 64.69
C GLY A 11 -16.45 1.62 63.16
N ILE A 12 -17.52 1.90 62.40
CA ILE A 12 -17.50 1.95 60.92
C ILE A 12 -17.51 3.40 60.40
N LEU A 13 -17.67 4.39 61.29
CA LEU A 13 -17.72 5.82 60.95
C LEU A 13 -16.37 6.56 61.09
N SER A 14 -15.24 5.84 61.21
CA SER A 14 -13.92 6.48 61.36
C SER A 14 -12.78 5.89 60.50
N VAL A 15 -13.06 4.99 59.55
CA VAL A 15 -12.04 4.51 58.60
C VAL A 15 -12.62 4.36 57.18
N PHE A 16 -13.19 5.45 56.67
CA PHE A 16 -13.28 5.73 55.22
C PHE A 16 -13.22 7.27 55.01
N ASN A 17 -12.28 7.93 55.69
CA ASN A 17 -11.62 9.09 55.10
C ASN A 17 -10.44 8.55 54.29
N ILE A 18 -10.74 7.85 53.20
CA ILE A 18 -9.75 7.68 52.13
C ILE A 18 -9.73 9.04 51.45
N GLN A 19 -8.60 9.73 51.59
CA GLN A 19 -8.26 10.94 50.86
C GLN A 19 -8.72 10.80 49.42
N ALA A 20 -9.57 11.72 48.95
CA ALA A 20 -9.65 11.99 47.53
C ALA A 20 -8.23 12.37 47.10
N ASN A 21 -7.53 11.46 46.43
CA ASN A 21 -6.33 11.82 45.70
C ASN A 21 -6.80 12.79 44.62
N ASP A 22 -6.43 14.06 44.75
CA ASP A 22 -6.63 15.03 43.68
C ASP A 22 -5.85 14.51 42.45
N ASN A 23 -6.57 14.01 41.45
CA ASN A 23 -5.99 13.46 40.22
C ASN A 23 -5.40 14.55 39.32
N TYR A 24 -5.20 15.78 39.80
CA TYR A 24 -4.62 16.89 39.05
C TYR A 24 -3.89 17.85 40.01
N ILE A 25 -2.96 18.65 39.47
CA ILE A 25 -2.26 19.69 40.23
C ILE A 25 -2.39 21.01 39.47
N ILE A 26 -2.82 22.07 40.16
CA ILE A 26 -2.79 23.44 39.62
C ILE A 26 -1.54 24.15 40.15
N TYR A 27 -0.75 24.68 39.23
CA TYR A 27 0.51 25.37 39.54
C TYR A 27 0.45 26.81 39.03
N ASP A 28 0.63 27.77 39.93
CA ASP A 28 0.79 29.19 39.61
C ASP A 28 2.25 29.44 39.24
N THR A 29 2.48 29.78 37.97
CA THR A 29 3.83 29.91 37.41
C THR A 29 4.56 31.15 37.91
N LYS A 30 3.82 32.23 38.26
CA LYS A 30 4.38 33.48 38.77
C LYS A 30 4.84 33.36 40.21
N SER A 31 4.05 32.69 41.05
CA SER A 31 4.42 32.48 42.45
C SER A 31 5.23 31.20 42.68
N SER A 32 5.37 30.36 41.65
CA SER A 32 6.04 29.05 41.67
C SER A 32 5.49 28.15 42.79
N LYS A 33 4.15 28.12 42.93
CA LYS A 33 3.46 27.38 44.00
C LYS A 33 2.25 26.62 43.48
N LYS A 34 2.00 25.47 44.09
CA LYS A 34 0.73 24.76 43.95
C LYS A 34 -0.38 25.59 44.58
N VAL A 35 -1.50 25.72 43.88
CA VAL A 35 -2.68 26.45 44.32
C VAL A 35 -3.93 25.58 44.15
N ASN A 36 -5.02 25.92 44.81
CA ASN A 36 -6.31 25.28 44.56
C ASN A 36 -7.07 26.01 43.42
N LEU A 37 -8.22 25.46 43.02
CA LEU A 37 -9.03 26.00 41.94
C LEU A 37 -9.62 27.38 42.28
N GLU A 38 -10.01 27.62 43.54
CA GLU A 38 -10.51 28.91 44.02
C GLU A 38 -9.46 30.02 43.90
N ASP A 39 -8.22 29.74 44.30
CA ASP A 39 -7.09 30.68 44.23
C ASP A 39 -6.76 31.02 42.77
N MET A 40 -6.80 30.01 41.88
CA MET A 40 -6.65 30.23 40.44
C MET A 40 -7.74 31.18 39.92
N VAL A 41 -9.02 30.91 40.22
CA VAL A 41 -10.16 31.75 39.81
C VAL A 41 -10.01 33.20 40.26
N ILE A 42 -9.62 33.44 41.52
CA ILE A 42 -9.47 34.81 42.04
C ILE A 42 -8.39 35.57 41.25
N LYS A 43 -7.24 34.93 41.01
CA LYS A 43 -6.09 35.54 40.33
C LYS A 43 -6.34 35.75 38.84
N THR A 44 -6.93 34.78 38.15
CA THR A 44 -7.21 34.89 36.70
C THR A 44 -8.27 35.95 36.41
N LEU A 45 -9.21 36.20 37.34
CA LEU A 45 -10.20 37.26 37.21
C LEU A 45 -9.62 38.68 37.33
N GLU A 46 -8.32 38.87 37.62
CA GLU A 46 -7.66 40.17 37.47
C GLU A 46 -7.48 40.56 35.99
N ALA A 47 -7.45 39.59 35.08
CA ALA A 47 -7.34 39.79 33.63
C ALA A 47 -8.68 40.17 32.99
N ASP A 48 -8.63 40.84 31.84
CA ASP A 48 -9.80 41.21 31.05
C ASP A 48 -10.30 40.00 30.23
N VAL A 49 -9.37 39.19 29.75
CA VAL A 49 -9.66 37.96 28.99
C VAL A 49 -8.86 36.80 29.56
N ILE A 50 -9.54 35.69 29.83
CA ILE A 50 -8.94 34.46 30.32
C ILE A 50 -9.10 33.38 29.26
N PHE A 51 -7.98 32.81 28.81
CA PHE A 51 -7.96 31.63 27.95
C PHE A 51 -7.81 30.39 28.80
N PHE A 52 -8.72 29.43 28.60
CA PHE A 52 -8.69 28.13 29.27
C PHE A 52 -8.49 27.04 28.21
N GLY A 53 -7.25 26.59 28.07
CA GLY A 53 -6.84 25.52 27.16
C GLY A 53 -7.40 24.16 27.55
N GLU A 54 -7.74 23.34 26.57
CA GLU A 54 -8.14 21.94 26.78
C GLU A 54 -7.57 20.92 25.80
N PHE A 55 -7.57 19.66 26.24
CA PHE A 55 -7.42 18.48 25.39
C PHE A 55 -8.79 17.84 25.14
N HIS A 56 -9.22 17.78 23.87
CA HIS A 56 -10.61 17.53 23.43
C HIS A 56 -11.24 16.22 23.92
N ASP A 57 -10.42 15.27 24.33
CA ASP A 57 -10.81 13.93 24.75
C ASP A 57 -10.60 13.67 26.26
N ASP A 58 -10.17 14.67 27.03
CA ASP A 58 -9.88 14.53 28.46
C ASP A 58 -11.06 14.95 29.34
N SER A 59 -11.69 13.95 29.97
CA SER A 59 -12.88 14.16 30.81
C SER A 59 -12.58 14.97 32.08
N LEU A 60 -11.38 14.87 32.64
CA LEU A 60 -10.99 15.61 33.84
C LEU A 60 -10.75 17.08 33.51
N ASN A 61 -10.11 17.36 32.37
CA ASN A 61 -9.93 18.72 31.87
C ASN A 61 -11.27 19.44 31.68
N HIS A 62 -12.26 18.79 31.07
CA HIS A 62 -13.60 19.36 30.87
C HIS A 62 -14.37 19.57 32.19
N PHE A 63 -14.21 18.65 33.15
CA PHE A 63 -14.77 18.84 34.49
C PHE A 63 -14.21 20.12 35.16
N LEU A 64 -12.89 20.33 35.07
CA LEU A 64 -12.23 21.51 35.62
C LEU A 64 -12.69 22.80 34.94
N GLN A 65 -12.91 22.79 33.61
CA GLN A 65 -13.47 23.95 32.90
C GLN A 65 -14.84 24.35 33.44
N ALA A 66 -15.73 23.39 33.64
CA ALA A 66 -17.07 23.64 34.16
C ALA A 66 -17.05 24.14 35.62
N ASP A 67 -16.24 23.52 36.50
CA ASP A 67 -16.14 23.96 37.90
C ASP A 67 -15.46 25.34 38.03
N TYR A 68 -14.44 25.60 37.22
CA TYR A 68 -13.82 26.92 37.10
C TYR A 68 -14.83 28.00 36.71
N LEU A 69 -15.68 27.75 35.71
CA LEU A 69 -16.70 28.70 35.26
C LEU A 69 -17.73 28.99 36.36
N LYS A 70 -18.22 27.95 37.03
CA LYS A 70 -19.17 28.08 38.15
C LYS A 70 -18.60 28.94 39.28
N LYS A 71 -17.35 28.70 39.67
CA LYS A 71 -16.67 29.50 40.70
C LYS A 71 -16.41 30.93 40.23
N SER A 72 -16.08 31.13 38.95
CA SER A 72 -15.89 32.46 38.37
C SER A 72 -17.17 33.31 38.47
N PHE A 73 -18.35 32.74 38.15
CA PHE A 73 -19.64 33.43 38.30
C PHE A 73 -20.04 33.71 39.76
N LYS A 74 -19.43 33.05 40.75
CA LYS A 74 -19.62 33.40 42.17
C LYS A 74 -18.83 34.65 42.55
N GLN A 75 -17.68 34.88 41.91
CA GLN A 75 -16.80 36.02 42.18
C GLN A 75 -17.18 37.25 41.36
N ASN A 76 -17.59 37.08 40.10
CA ASN A 76 -17.95 38.17 39.21
C ASN A 76 -19.14 37.80 38.31
N LYS A 77 -20.20 38.63 38.33
CA LYS A 77 -21.41 38.44 37.49
C LYS A 77 -21.25 38.98 36.07
N ASN A 78 -20.27 39.84 35.82
CA ASN A 78 -20.02 40.48 34.52
C ASN A 78 -19.04 39.67 33.66
N ILE A 79 -19.29 38.36 33.55
CA ILE A 79 -18.50 37.42 32.74
C ILE A 79 -19.29 37.07 31.48
N THR A 80 -18.59 37.02 30.35
CA THR A 80 -19.05 36.51 29.05
C THR A 80 -18.26 35.26 28.72
N VAL A 81 -18.94 34.25 28.19
CA VAL A 81 -18.29 33.01 27.74
C VAL A 81 -18.02 33.09 26.24
N SER A 82 -16.88 32.59 25.80
CA SER A 82 -16.53 32.46 24.39
C SER A 82 -16.00 31.05 24.16
N MET A 83 -16.35 30.41 23.05
CA MET A 83 -15.95 29.02 22.80
C MET A 83 -15.51 28.80 21.35
N GLU A 84 -14.40 28.08 21.17
CA GLU A 84 -13.93 27.59 19.86
C GLU A 84 -14.93 26.62 19.21
N MET A 85 -15.68 25.87 20.03
CA MET A 85 -16.57 24.79 19.60
C MET A 85 -17.78 25.30 18.78
N PHE A 86 -18.03 26.61 18.78
CA PHE A 86 -19.14 27.24 18.05
C PHE A 86 -18.62 28.20 16.96
N GLU A 87 -19.21 28.07 15.78
CA GLU A 87 -18.86 28.83 14.57
C GLU A 87 -19.68 30.14 14.50
N ARG A 88 -19.09 31.25 14.05
CA ARG A 88 -19.74 32.58 14.04
C ARG A 88 -21.11 32.61 13.37
N ASP A 89 -21.31 31.81 12.33
CA ASP A 89 -22.55 31.77 11.55
C ASP A 89 -23.72 31.14 12.32
N VAL A 90 -23.47 30.52 13.47
CA VAL A 90 -24.52 29.94 14.33
C VAL A 90 -24.88 30.80 15.54
N GLN A 91 -24.32 32.00 15.68
CA GLN A 91 -24.55 32.88 16.84
C GLN A 91 -26.05 33.09 17.12
N ILE A 92 -26.87 33.24 16.08
CA ILE A 92 -28.31 33.44 16.22
C ILE A 92 -29.01 32.29 16.97
N HIS A 93 -28.59 31.05 16.73
CA HIS A 93 -29.19 29.87 17.37
C HIS A 93 -28.76 29.72 18.83
N ILE A 94 -27.55 30.19 19.16
CA ILE A 94 -27.10 30.30 20.55
C ILE A 94 -27.93 31.37 21.27
N ASP A 95 -28.13 32.53 20.65
CA ASP A 95 -28.88 33.64 21.23
C ASP A 95 -30.35 33.25 21.48
N GLU A 96 -31.00 32.57 20.53
CA GLU A 96 -32.35 32.01 20.67
C GLU A 96 -32.44 30.99 21.83
N TYR A 97 -31.45 30.11 21.95
CA TYR A 97 -31.41 29.12 23.02
C TYR A 97 -31.23 29.76 24.40
N PHE A 98 -30.39 30.80 24.49
CA PHE A 98 -30.15 31.55 25.73
C PHE A 98 -31.36 32.41 26.11
N ALA A 99 -32.11 32.92 25.13
CA ALA A 99 -33.37 33.62 25.34
C ALA A 99 -34.53 32.68 25.72
N GLY A 100 -34.35 31.36 25.61
CA GLY A 100 -35.40 30.36 25.85
C GLY A 100 -36.44 30.26 24.74
N SER A 101 -36.11 30.74 23.53
CA SER A 101 -36.98 30.64 22.34
C SER A 101 -36.92 29.28 21.67
N THR A 102 -35.83 28.52 21.86
CA THR A 102 -35.63 27.16 21.35
C THR A 102 -35.22 26.21 22.48
N ASP A 103 -35.45 24.91 22.29
CA ASP A 103 -35.00 23.87 23.23
C ASP A 103 -33.60 23.34 22.91
N GLU A 104 -33.07 22.44 23.75
CA GLU A 104 -31.72 21.91 23.58
C GLU A 104 -31.58 21.05 22.31
N GLU A 105 -32.65 20.38 21.88
CA GLU A 105 -32.62 19.54 20.68
C GLU A 105 -32.51 20.39 19.42
N GLU A 106 -33.30 21.46 19.33
CA GLU A 106 -33.25 22.43 18.25
C GLU A 106 -31.92 23.20 18.22
N PHE A 107 -31.43 23.60 19.40
CA PHE A 107 -30.09 24.19 19.55
C PHE A 107 -29.00 23.27 18.99
N MET A 108 -28.98 22.00 19.39
CA MET A 108 -27.98 21.02 18.94
C MET A 108 -28.00 20.81 17.42
N LYS A 109 -29.21 20.81 16.85
CA LYS A 109 -29.40 20.62 15.41
C LYS A 109 -28.85 21.79 14.60
N ASN A 110 -29.10 23.03 15.05
CA ASN A 110 -28.82 24.22 14.26
C ASN A 110 -27.44 24.85 14.59
N SER A 111 -26.94 24.72 15.81
CA SER A 111 -25.65 25.31 16.24
C SER A 111 -24.41 24.47 15.93
N ARG A 112 -24.59 23.24 15.43
CA ARG A 112 -23.52 22.32 15.01
C ARG A 112 -22.36 22.19 16.01
N PRO A 113 -22.63 21.95 17.31
CA PRO A 113 -21.55 21.74 18.27
C PRO A 113 -20.77 20.46 17.94
N TRP A 114 -19.62 20.28 18.57
CA TRP A 114 -18.81 19.08 18.36
C TRP A 114 -19.52 17.80 18.81
N PRO A 115 -19.21 16.63 18.22
CA PRO A 115 -19.93 15.37 18.48
C PRO A 115 -20.08 15.01 19.97
N ASP A 116 -19.07 15.32 20.79
CA ASP A 116 -19.05 15.02 22.22
C ASP A 116 -19.66 16.12 23.12
N TYR A 117 -20.45 17.05 22.54
CA TYR A 117 -21.08 18.16 23.26
C TYR A 117 -21.76 17.75 24.58
N LYS A 118 -22.65 16.75 24.52
CA LYS A 118 -23.42 16.32 25.70
C LYS A 118 -22.53 15.79 26.82
N LYS A 119 -21.37 15.24 26.45
CA LYS A 119 -20.40 14.64 27.37
C LYS A 119 -19.48 15.70 28.00
N PHE A 120 -19.01 16.66 27.21
CA PHE A 120 -17.90 17.53 27.60
C PHE A 120 -18.24 19.02 27.71
N TYR A 121 -19.13 19.53 26.86
CA TYR A 121 -19.32 20.99 26.72
C TYR A 121 -20.66 21.50 27.25
N ARG A 122 -21.67 20.62 27.36
CA ARG A 122 -23.02 20.97 27.83
C ARG A 122 -23.02 21.72 29.16
N GLU A 123 -22.24 21.25 30.14
CA GLU A 123 -22.21 21.86 31.47
C GLU A 123 -21.71 23.31 31.46
N ILE A 124 -20.76 23.63 30.57
CA ILE A 124 -20.23 24.99 30.39
C ILE A 124 -21.33 25.90 29.83
N VAL A 125 -22.03 25.43 28.78
CA VAL A 125 -23.12 26.18 28.13
C VAL A 125 -24.28 26.41 29.09
N GLU A 126 -24.74 25.38 29.80
CA GLU A 126 -25.83 25.51 30.77
C GLU A 126 -25.46 26.41 31.96
N THR A 127 -24.19 26.37 32.39
CA THR A 127 -23.69 27.28 33.44
C THR A 127 -23.71 28.74 32.98
N ALA A 128 -23.32 29.01 31.72
CA ALA A 128 -23.38 30.35 31.14
C ALA A 128 -24.83 30.84 31.03
N LYS A 129 -25.73 30.01 30.49
CA LYS A 129 -27.15 30.32 30.31
C LYS A 129 -27.85 30.60 31.63
N SER A 130 -27.67 29.74 32.64
CA SER A 130 -28.28 29.91 33.97
C SER A 130 -27.79 31.16 34.74
N ASN A 131 -26.64 31.72 34.37
CA ASN A 131 -26.13 32.98 34.93
C ASN A 131 -26.45 34.22 34.06
N ASN A 132 -27.32 34.10 33.04
CA ASN A 132 -27.64 35.16 32.08
C ASN A 132 -26.39 35.77 31.42
N SER A 133 -25.38 34.93 31.14
CA SER A 133 -24.17 35.34 30.43
C SER A 133 -24.41 35.28 28.91
N TYR A 134 -23.69 36.11 28.14
CA TYR A 134 -23.65 35.98 26.69
C TYR A 134 -22.63 34.90 26.30
N LEU A 135 -22.91 34.12 25.25
CA LEU A 135 -21.98 33.12 24.72
C LEU A 135 -21.57 33.48 23.29
N ILE A 136 -20.28 33.78 23.09
CA ILE A 136 -19.73 34.15 21.79
C ILE A 136 -19.35 32.89 21.02
N ALA A 137 -19.97 32.71 19.85
CA ALA A 137 -19.55 31.75 18.83
C ALA A 137 -18.30 32.29 18.13
N ALA A 138 -17.12 31.85 18.60
CA ALA A 138 -15.88 32.55 18.29
C ALA A 138 -15.29 32.16 16.93
N ASN A 139 -15.45 30.91 16.53
CA ASN A 139 -14.61 30.29 15.51
C ASN A 139 -15.12 30.56 14.09
N ILE A 140 -14.23 30.42 13.11
CA ILE A 140 -14.61 30.44 11.70
C ILE A 140 -15.43 29.18 11.36
N PRO A 141 -16.44 29.28 10.50
CA PRO A 141 -17.12 28.11 9.97
C PRO A 141 -16.14 27.15 9.28
N ARG A 142 -16.18 25.85 9.65
CA ARG A 142 -15.19 24.85 9.18
C ARG A 142 -15.02 24.79 7.68
N LYS A 143 -16.09 25.03 6.90
CA LYS A 143 -16.03 25.06 5.43
C LYS A 143 -15.04 26.08 4.88
N TYR A 144 -14.92 27.26 5.52
CA TYR A 144 -14.03 28.33 5.04
C TYR A 144 -12.57 28.09 5.42
N ALA A 145 -12.31 27.45 6.57
CA ALA A 145 -10.96 26.99 6.90
C ALA A 145 -10.46 25.96 5.87
N SER A 146 -11.31 25.01 5.48
CA SER A 146 -11.00 24.04 4.41
C SER A 146 -10.83 24.70 3.04
N GLN A 147 -11.65 25.71 2.73
CA GLN A 147 -11.57 26.47 1.48
C GLN A 147 -10.24 27.24 1.36
N TYR A 148 -9.72 27.79 2.47
CA TYR A 148 -8.40 28.43 2.50
C TYR A 148 -7.27 27.47 2.09
N VAL A 149 -7.29 26.22 2.57
CA VAL A 149 -6.25 25.23 2.21
C VAL A 149 -6.18 25.01 0.69
N SER A 150 -7.32 25.13 0.00
CA SER A 150 -7.41 24.86 -1.44
C SER A 150 -7.03 26.08 -2.29
N GLY A 151 -7.47 27.29 -1.90
CA GLY A 151 -7.29 28.49 -2.73
C GLY A 151 -6.56 29.66 -2.07
N GLY A 152 -6.00 29.46 -0.88
CA GLY A 152 -5.46 30.55 -0.05
C GLY A 152 -6.48 31.66 0.18
N MET A 153 -6.00 32.90 0.33
CA MET A 153 -6.85 34.08 0.53
C MET A 153 -7.76 34.37 -0.67
N THR A 154 -7.36 34.00 -1.88
CA THR A 154 -8.15 34.27 -3.10
C THR A 154 -9.48 33.56 -3.13
N SER A 155 -9.59 32.43 -2.41
CA SER A 155 -10.81 31.65 -2.31
C SER A 155 -11.98 32.41 -1.69
N PHE A 156 -11.74 33.52 -0.99
CA PHE A 156 -12.77 34.32 -0.33
C PHE A 156 -13.26 35.53 -1.17
N LYS A 157 -12.66 35.79 -2.34
CA LYS A 157 -12.98 36.97 -3.17
C LYS A 157 -14.42 36.97 -3.67
N GLU A 158 -14.96 35.79 -3.97
CA GLU A 158 -16.30 35.61 -4.53
C GLU A 158 -17.36 35.31 -3.46
N LEU A 159 -17.00 35.33 -2.17
CA LEU A 159 -17.97 35.08 -1.12
C LEU A 159 -18.98 36.24 -1.01
N PRO A 160 -20.28 35.94 -0.83
CA PRO A 160 -21.26 36.94 -0.46
C PRO A 160 -20.83 37.73 0.78
N ALA A 161 -21.22 39.00 0.88
CA ALA A 161 -20.81 39.87 1.99
C ALA A 161 -21.15 39.28 3.37
N GLU A 162 -22.29 38.59 3.50
CA GLU A 162 -22.70 37.88 4.70
C GLU A 162 -21.73 36.74 5.04
N GLU A 163 -21.43 35.85 4.08
CA GLU A 163 -20.48 34.75 4.27
C GLU A 163 -19.07 35.26 4.61
N ARG A 164 -18.62 36.33 3.95
CA ARG A 164 -17.32 36.96 4.20
C ARG A 164 -17.23 37.56 5.61
N SER A 165 -18.35 37.98 6.19
CA SER A 165 -18.40 38.56 7.54
C SER A 165 -18.10 37.54 8.65
N TYR A 166 -18.29 36.25 8.38
CA TYR A 166 -17.93 35.17 9.30
C TYR A 166 -16.42 34.85 9.32
N ILE A 167 -15.63 35.49 8.45
CA ILE A 167 -14.18 35.30 8.34
C ILE A 167 -13.50 36.58 8.82
N SER A 168 -12.39 36.46 9.53
CA SER A 168 -11.65 37.62 10.02
C SER A 168 -11.37 38.65 8.91
N ARG A 169 -11.50 39.94 9.22
CA ARG A 169 -11.25 41.02 8.24
C ARG A 169 -9.77 41.18 7.92
N LYS A 170 -8.90 40.77 8.85
CA LYS A 170 -7.44 40.84 8.73
C LYS A 170 -6.84 39.50 9.10
N MET A 171 -5.83 39.09 8.35
CA MET A 171 -5.06 37.89 8.62
C MET A 171 -3.56 38.20 8.52
N VAL A 172 -2.81 37.71 9.49
CA VAL A 172 -1.35 37.79 9.51
C VAL A 172 -0.76 36.38 9.49
N LEU A 173 0.16 36.16 8.56
CA LEU A 173 1.03 34.99 8.53
C LEU A 173 2.43 35.46 8.95
N ALA A 174 2.95 34.91 10.04
CA ALA A 174 4.28 35.26 10.54
C ALA A 174 5.16 34.00 10.65
N GLU A 175 6.43 34.14 10.30
CA GLU A 175 7.44 33.11 10.61
C GLU A 175 7.98 33.38 12.02
N ASP A 176 7.18 33.01 13.02
CA ASP A 176 7.47 33.21 14.44
C ASP A 176 7.44 31.87 15.23
N GLY A 177 7.56 31.95 16.55
CA GLY A 177 7.51 30.77 17.41
C GLY A 177 6.20 29.98 17.33
N TYR A 178 5.10 30.58 16.83
CA TYR A 178 3.84 29.86 16.61
C TYR A 178 3.91 28.94 15.40
N LEU A 179 4.54 29.39 14.31
CA LEU A 179 4.83 28.52 13.16
C LEU A 179 5.72 27.34 13.58
N ASP A 180 6.78 27.58 14.35
CA ASP A 180 7.66 26.52 14.82
C ASP A 180 6.89 25.45 15.61
N LYS A 181 6.00 25.88 16.52
CA LYS A 181 5.15 25.00 17.32
C LYS A 181 4.13 24.23 16.47
N PHE A 182 3.57 24.88 15.45
CA PHE A 182 2.66 24.26 14.49
C PHE A 182 3.35 23.17 13.68
N LEU A 183 4.52 23.47 13.11
CA LEU A 183 5.28 22.51 12.32
C LEU A 183 5.71 21.31 13.16
N GLU A 184 6.17 21.53 14.39
CA GLU A 184 6.52 20.46 15.32
C GLU A 184 5.31 19.57 15.66
N THR A 185 4.15 20.16 15.89
CA THR A 185 2.91 19.41 16.19
C THR A 185 2.44 18.59 14.99
N MET A 186 2.49 19.16 13.78
CA MET A 186 2.02 18.49 12.55
C MET A 186 2.97 17.41 12.03
N THR A 187 4.26 17.50 12.36
CA THR A 187 5.29 16.57 11.88
C THR A 187 5.80 15.62 12.98
N GLY A 188 5.44 15.85 14.24
CA GLY A 188 5.88 15.07 15.39
C GLY A 188 7.33 15.33 15.83
N SER A 189 8.15 16.00 15.03
CA SER A 189 9.50 16.44 15.42
C SER A 189 10.04 17.54 14.50
N LYS A 190 10.90 18.42 15.04
CA LYS A 190 11.60 19.45 14.26
C LYS A 190 12.54 18.88 13.18
N GLU A 191 13.02 17.65 13.34
CA GLU A 191 13.88 16.99 12.35
C GLU A 191 13.09 16.57 11.10
N MET A 192 11.85 16.10 11.28
CA MET A 192 11.02 15.65 10.16
C MET A 192 10.64 16.80 9.22
N VAL A 193 10.47 18.03 9.74
CA VAL A 193 10.26 19.25 8.92
C VAL A 193 11.37 19.42 7.88
N LYS A 194 12.63 19.15 8.25
CA LYS A 194 13.79 19.29 7.35
C LYS A 194 13.85 18.25 6.24
N SER A 195 13.09 17.17 6.36
CA SER A 195 13.02 16.09 5.36
C SER A 195 11.97 16.32 4.27
N LEU A 196 11.14 17.37 4.41
CA LEU A 196 10.07 17.67 3.47
C LEU A 196 10.62 18.26 2.17
N ASN A 197 10.01 17.89 1.05
CA ASN A 197 10.21 18.60 -0.21
C ASN A 197 9.42 19.93 -0.22
N SER A 198 9.73 20.81 -1.17
CA SER A 198 9.08 22.12 -1.30
C SER A 198 7.54 22.03 -1.40
N ASN A 199 7.03 21.06 -2.17
CA ASN A 199 5.57 20.90 -2.37
C ASN A 199 4.85 20.51 -1.07
N LYS A 200 5.44 19.62 -0.27
CA LYS A 200 4.92 19.21 1.04
C LYS A 200 5.01 20.35 2.05
N GLU A 201 6.15 21.05 2.07
CA GLU A 201 6.34 22.23 2.90
C GLU A 201 5.29 23.31 2.59
N ASN A 202 5.02 23.58 1.32
CA ASN A 202 3.99 24.52 0.92
C ASN A 202 2.59 24.12 1.42
N THR A 203 2.28 22.82 1.36
CA THR A 203 1.00 22.32 1.89
C THR A 203 0.90 22.51 3.41
N LEU A 204 2.00 22.33 4.14
CA LEU A 204 2.05 22.67 5.56
C LEU A 204 1.78 24.16 5.81
N TYR A 205 2.34 25.06 5.00
CA TYR A 205 2.08 26.49 5.11
C TYR A 205 0.61 26.85 4.82
N LEU A 206 -0.07 26.12 3.92
CA LEU A 206 -1.50 26.27 3.69
C LEU A 206 -2.32 25.84 4.91
N TYR A 207 -1.97 24.72 5.56
CA TYR A 207 -2.59 24.30 6.81
C TYR A 207 -2.32 25.29 7.95
N TYR A 208 -1.10 25.81 8.04
CA TYR A 208 -0.74 26.86 8.99
C TYR A 208 -1.58 28.12 8.77
N GLY A 209 -1.83 28.51 7.52
CA GLY A 209 -2.73 29.63 7.25
C GLY A 209 -4.19 29.34 7.60
N ALA A 210 -4.68 28.13 7.38
CA ALA A 210 -6.00 27.73 7.86
C ALA A 210 -6.09 27.74 9.40
N GLN A 211 -4.99 27.44 10.10
CA GLN A 211 -4.90 27.58 11.54
C GLN A 211 -4.92 29.06 11.97
N CYS A 212 -4.08 29.90 11.36
CA CYS A 212 -4.02 31.33 11.65
C CYS A 212 -5.34 32.05 11.40
N ILE A 213 -6.09 31.69 10.35
CA ILE A 213 -7.38 32.33 10.08
C ILE A 213 -8.46 31.95 11.11
N LYS A 214 -8.41 30.73 11.68
CA LYS A 214 -9.23 30.35 12.83
C LYS A 214 -8.91 31.24 14.02
N ASP A 215 -7.63 31.37 14.36
CA ASP A 215 -7.16 32.20 15.47
C ASP A 215 -7.53 33.67 15.32
N GLU A 216 -7.34 34.23 14.13
CA GLU A 216 -7.69 35.61 13.80
C GLU A 216 -9.20 35.85 13.86
N THR A 217 -10.00 34.83 13.54
CA THR A 217 -11.45 34.89 13.62
C THR A 217 -11.89 34.83 15.08
N MET A 218 -11.38 33.90 15.88
CA MET A 218 -11.68 33.85 17.32
C MET A 218 -11.29 35.14 18.05
N ALA A 219 -10.08 35.64 17.80
CA ALA A 219 -9.59 36.89 18.39
C ALA A 219 -10.45 38.09 17.99
N GLU A 220 -10.84 38.19 16.72
CA GLU A 220 -11.71 39.27 16.26
C GLU A 220 -13.12 39.19 16.85
N SER A 221 -13.67 37.99 17.07
CA SER A 221 -14.98 37.80 17.71
C SER A 221 -14.99 38.37 19.12
N ILE A 222 -13.93 38.07 19.88
CA ILE A 222 -13.75 38.55 21.25
C ILE A 222 -13.53 40.07 21.25
N ALA A 223 -12.67 40.58 20.36
CA ALA A 223 -12.35 42.00 20.29
C ALA A 223 -13.57 42.86 19.92
N ASP A 224 -14.35 42.44 18.92
CA ASP A 224 -15.55 43.16 18.49
C ASP A 224 -16.62 43.17 19.60
N TYR A 225 -16.76 42.07 20.34
CA TYR A 225 -17.64 42.02 21.51
C TYR A 225 -17.20 42.98 22.61
N LEU A 226 -15.91 42.98 22.98
CA LEU A 226 -15.38 43.81 24.07
C LEU A 226 -15.48 45.31 23.75
N LYS A 227 -15.32 45.71 22.48
CA LYS A 227 -15.52 47.09 22.03
C LYS A 227 -16.95 47.59 22.27
N GLN A 228 -17.94 46.70 22.16
CA GLN A 228 -19.35 47.03 22.35
C GLN A 228 -19.80 46.88 23.81
N ASN A 229 -19.04 46.15 24.64
CA ASN A 229 -19.41 45.76 26.00
C ASN A 229 -18.30 46.06 27.01
N SER A 230 -17.90 47.33 27.12
CA SER A 230 -16.83 47.77 28.01
C SER A 230 -17.10 47.37 29.48
N GLY A 231 -16.09 46.81 30.16
CA GLY A 231 -16.16 46.44 31.57
C GLY A 231 -16.62 45.00 31.85
N ARG A 232 -16.94 44.22 30.81
CA ARG A 232 -17.14 42.76 30.94
C ARG A 232 -15.80 42.02 30.81
N LYS A 233 -15.69 40.88 31.51
CA LYS A 233 -14.58 39.93 31.35
C LYS A 233 -14.99 38.80 30.42
N VAL A 234 -14.06 38.26 29.64
CA VAL A 234 -14.31 37.12 28.74
C VAL A 234 -13.54 35.91 29.22
N ILE A 235 -14.20 34.76 29.36
CA ILE A 235 -13.54 33.46 29.51
C ILE A 235 -13.69 32.73 28.18
N HIS A 236 -12.57 32.48 27.51
CA HIS A 236 -12.51 31.77 26.24
C HIS A 236 -12.04 30.32 26.45
N PHE A 237 -12.88 29.36 26.06
CA PHE A 237 -12.55 27.94 26.07
C PHE A 237 -12.11 27.50 24.66
N ASN A 238 -10.90 26.94 24.56
CA ASN A 238 -10.26 26.57 23.31
C ASN A 238 -9.36 25.35 23.49
N GLY A 239 -9.08 24.62 22.40
CA GLY A 239 -8.00 23.64 22.40
C GLY A 239 -6.68 24.30 22.77
N ASP A 240 -5.90 23.68 23.65
CA ASP A 240 -4.74 24.32 24.31
C ASP A 240 -3.73 24.96 23.33
N PHE A 241 -3.59 24.38 22.13
CA PHE A 241 -2.73 24.90 21.07
C PHE A 241 -3.04 26.36 20.66
N HIS A 242 -4.28 26.82 20.81
CA HIS A 242 -4.73 28.16 20.43
C HIS A 242 -4.42 29.25 21.46
N SER A 243 -3.87 28.93 22.64
CA SER A 243 -3.61 29.93 23.69
C SER A 243 -2.34 29.69 24.50
N ASN A 244 -1.85 28.45 24.56
CA ASN A 244 -0.63 28.14 25.30
C ASN A 244 0.56 28.98 24.82
N SER A 245 1.47 29.27 25.75
CA SER A 245 2.60 30.18 25.53
C SER A 245 2.20 31.59 25.04
N TYR A 246 0.95 32.01 25.28
CA TYR A 246 0.37 33.25 24.77
C TYR A 246 0.39 33.35 23.23
N LEU A 247 0.47 32.22 22.53
CA LEU A 247 0.44 32.14 21.07
C LEU A 247 -1.00 31.94 20.55
N GLY A 248 -1.16 31.76 19.24
CA GLY A 248 -2.46 31.55 18.60
C GLY A 248 -3.44 32.70 18.86
N THR A 249 -4.69 32.38 19.17
CA THR A 249 -5.78 33.33 19.43
C THR A 249 -5.41 34.36 20.50
N ALA A 250 -4.67 33.97 21.55
CA ALA A 250 -4.23 34.89 22.61
C ALA A 250 -3.34 36.01 22.05
N SER A 251 -2.32 35.66 21.26
CA SER A 251 -1.45 36.64 20.60
C SER A 251 -2.19 37.53 19.61
N MET A 252 -3.10 36.94 18.81
CA MET A 252 -3.87 37.68 17.81
C MET A 252 -4.81 38.70 18.47
N LEU A 253 -5.41 38.33 19.61
CA LEU A 253 -6.24 39.22 20.41
C LEU A 253 -5.42 40.35 21.05
N GLN A 254 -4.29 40.03 21.68
CA GLN A 254 -3.39 41.04 22.27
C GLN A 254 -2.95 42.05 21.21
N ARG A 255 -2.64 41.60 19.99
CA ARG A 255 -2.26 42.49 18.89
C ARG A 255 -3.41 43.40 18.46
N ARG A 256 -4.65 42.92 18.50
CA ARG A 256 -5.85 43.71 18.15
C ARG A 256 -6.24 44.70 19.25
N MET A 257 -5.96 44.37 20.51
CA MET A 257 -6.24 45.22 21.67
C MET A 257 -5.05 45.20 22.64
N PRO A 258 -3.99 45.99 22.38
CA PRO A 258 -2.71 45.94 23.11
C PRO A 258 -2.79 46.20 24.62
N GLU A 259 -3.83 46.91 25.07
CA GLU A 259 -4.03 47.27 26.47
C GLU A 259 -4.78 46.18 27.28
N LEU A 260 -5.27 45.10 26.65
CA LEU A 260 -5.95 44.03 27.38
C LEU A 260 -4.97 43.28 28.27
N LYS A 261 -5.39 43.01 29.49
CA LYS A 261 -4.73 42.02 30.36
C LYS A 261 -5.26 40.64 29.98
N ILE A 262 -4.37 39.77 29.50
CA ILE A 262 -4.70 38.39 29.18
C ILE A 262 -4.14 37.46 30.25
N SER A 263 -4.92 36.45 30.63
CA SER A 263 -4.43 35.32 31.41
C SER A 263 -4.61 34.00 30.66
N VAL A 264 -3.62 33.10 30.74
CA VAL A 264 -3.62 31.80 30.07
C VAL A 264 -3.52 30.66 31.09
N ILE A 265 -4.47 29.72 31.00
CA ILE A 265 -4.51 28.47 31.75
C ILE A 265 -4.26 27.33 30.75
N THR A 266 -3.26 26.48 30.99
CA THR A 266 -2.81 25.44 30.06
C THR A 266 -2.69 24.07 30.74
N PRO A 267 -3.29 22.99 30.19
CA PRO A 267 -3.08 21.63 30.69
C PRO A 267 -1.77 21.02 30.19
N ILE A 268 -1.12 20.21 31.04
CA ILE A 268 0.09 19.42 30.69
C ILE A 268 -0.06 18.00 31.25
N TYR A 269 0.29 16.99 30.46
CA TYR A 269 0.30 15.60 30.93
C TYR A 269 1.53 15.26 31.78
N TYR A 270 1.36 14.36 32.75
CA TYR A 270 2.44 13.72 33.49
C TYR A 270 2.26 12.20 33.52
N GLU A 271 3.36 11.44 33.49
CA GLU A 271 3.34 9.98 33.60
C GLU A 271 3.14 9.53 35.06
N SER A 272 3.82 10.20 35.99
CA SER A 272 3.66 10.03 37.44
C SER A 272 3.84 11.37 38.15
N ILE A 273 3.29 11.51 39.36
CA ILE A 273 3.41 12.77 40.13
C ILE A 273 4.87 13.14 40.38
N ASP A 274 5.74 12.15 40.52
CA ASP A 274 7.18 12.33 40.73
C ASP A 274 7.94 12.74 39.45
N SER A 275 7.33 12.56 38.27
CA SER A 275 7.90 12.96 36.98
C SER A 275 7.71 14.44 36.64
N ILE A 276 6.93 15.17 37.44
CA ILE A 276 6.66 16.59 37.18
C ILE A 276 7.91 17.41 37.46
N ASP A 277 8.53 17.96 36.41
CA ASP A 277 9.63 18.90 36.53
C ASP A 277 9.11 20.33 36.77
N TYR A 278 9.03 20.72 38.04
CA TYR A 278 8.69 22.09 38.44
C TYR A 278 9.79 23.12 38.15
N ASN A 279 10.99 22.69 37.74
CA ASN A 279 12.09 23.58 37.33
C ASN A 279 12.08 23.89 35.84
N ALA A 280 11.23 23.20 35.05
CA ALA A 280 10.98 23.59 33.67
C ALA A 280 10.46 25.04 33.63
N ASP A 281 10.65 25.71 32.50
CA ASP A 281 10.13 27.07 32.28
C ASP A 281 8.61 27.06 32.10
N LEU A 282 7.86 26.67 33.14
CA LEU A 282 6.41 26.57 33.14
C LEU A 282 5.76 27.94 32.87
N ALA A 283 6.45 29.03 33.22
CA ALA A 283 6.00 30.39 32.96
C ALA A 283 5.90 30.70 31.45
N SER A 284 6.67 29.99 30.61
CA SER A 284 6.56 30.11 29.15
C SER A 284 5.30 29.46 28.57
N PHE A 285 4.53 28.69 29.35
CA PHE A 285 3.31 28.02 28.89
C PHE A 285 2.03 28.80 29.26
N GLY A 286 2.02 29.52 30.38
CA GLY A 286 0.88 30.32 30.82
C GLY A 286 1.03 30.83 32.26
N ASP A 287 0.01 31.52 32.77
CA ASP A 287 -0.04 31.96 34.18
C ASP A 287 -0.31 30.77 35.12
N PHE A 288 -1.10 29.80 34.64
CA PHE A 288 -1.46 28.60 35.39
C PHE A 288 -1.31 27.35 34.55
N VAL A 289 -0.65 26.35 35.13
CA VAL A 289 -0.51 25.01 34.53
C VAL A 289 -1.38 24.03 35.30
N ILE A 290 -2.20 23.25 34.58
CA ILE A 290 -2.98 22.14 35.15
C ILE A 290 -2.31 20.83 34.73
N PHE A 291 -1.65 20.18 35.67
CA PHE A 291 -1.06 18.86 35.46
C PHE A 291 -2.16 17.78 35.49
N LEU A 292 -2.28 17.01 34.41
CA LEU A 292 -3.24 15.91 34.22
C LEU A 292 -2.50 14.58 34.04
N PRO A 293 -3.04 13.45 34.53
CA PRO A 293 -2.42 12.15 34.40
C PRO A 293 -2.51 11.68 32.95
N GLN A 294 -1.41 11.14 32.42
CA GLN A 294 -1.40 10.55 31.09
C GLN A 294 -2.08 9.18 31.12
N PHE A 295 -3.11 8.97 30.30
CA PHE A 295 -3.72 7.65 30.09
C PHE A 295 -3.16 7.00 28.82
N GLU A 296 -2.99 5.68 28.84
CA GLU A 296 -2.74 4.90 27.61
C GLU A 296 -3.93 5.08 26.67
N ARG A 297 -3.75 5.91 25.64
CA ARG A 297 -4.69 5.99 24.54
C ARG A 297 -4.45 4.76 23.67
N PRO A 298 -5.50 4.06 23.19
CA PRO A 298 -5.29 3.15 22.06
C PRO A 298 -4.57 3.97 21.00
N GLN A 299 -3.46 3.46 20.45
CA GLN A 299 -2.83 4.09 19.31
C GLN A 299 -3.95 4.25 18.28
N MET A 300 -4.47 5.47 18.14
CA MET A 300 -5.09 5.82 16.88
C MET A 300 -4.02 5.43 15.87
N PRO A 301 -4.37 4.66 14.81
CA PRO A 301 -3.42 4.46 13.75
C PRO A 301 -2.88 5.86 13.48
N MET A 302 -1.57 6.07 13.70
CA MET A 302 -0.96 7.31 13.26
C MET A 302 -1.54 7.50 11.88
N MET A 303 -2.19 8.64 11.64
CA MET A 303 -2.63 9.02 10.31
C MET A 303 -1.49 8.62 9.37
N SER A 304 -1.73 7.56 8.59
CA SER A 304 -0.72 6.53 8.25
C SER A 304 0.54 7.17 7.68
N GLY A 305 1.62 7.13 8.45
CA GLY A 305 2.93 7.65 8.07
C GLY A 305 3.01 9.17 8.05
N GLY A 306 3.86 9.74 8.90
CA GLY A 306 4.28 11.14 8.78
C GLY A 306 4.50 11.52 7.31
N THR A 307 3.91 12.64 6.90
CA THR A 307 3.91 13.22 5.54
C THR A 307 2.91 12.73 4.48
N SER A 308 2.15 11.65 4.69
CA SER A 308 1.17 11.19 3.67
C SER A 308 0.01 12.17 3.43
N HIS A 309 -0.32 13.01 4.42
CA HIS A 309 -1.33 14.06 4.28
C HIS A 309 -0.86 15.32 3.56
N PHE A 310 0.45 15.46 3.29
CA PHE A 310 0.97 16.65 2.61
C PHE A 310 0.89 16.49 1.10
N GLY A 311 -0.07 17.20 0.49
CA GLY A 311 -0.01 17.68 -0.89
C GLY A 311 0.25 16.63 -1.95
N GLU A 312 -0.56 15.57 -2.01
CA GLU A 312 -0.65 14.76 -3.23
C GLU A 312 -1.39 15.55 -4.34
N ASN A 313 -0.92 15.40 -5.58
CA ASN A 313 -1.48 16.04 -6.78
C ASN A 313 -1.34 17.56 -6.74
N TYR A 314 -0.14 18.03 -6.41
CA TYR A 314 0.19 19.45 -6.40
C TYR A 314 0.11 20.07 -7.80
N ALA A 315 0.80 19.52 -8.80
CA ALA A 315 0.51 19.77 -10.20
C ALA A 315 -0.72 18.97 -10.64
N THR A 316 -1.68 19.64 -11.29
CA THR A 316 -3.00 19.06 -11.62
C THR A 316 -3.30 19.03 -13.10
N GLU A 317 -2.69 19.94 -13.86
CA GLU A 317 -2.85 20.00 -15.31
C GLU A 317 -1.53 20.41 -15.96
N HIS A 318 -1.19 19.76 -17.07
CA HIS A 318 -0.07 20.09 -17.94
C HIS A 318 -0.60 20.37 -19.36
N ASN A 319 -0.12 21.44 -19.97
CA ASN A 319 -0.37 21.76 -21.38
C ASN A 319 0.99 21.92 -22.08
N ILE A 320 1.43 20.81 -22.66
CA ILE A 320 2.79 20.63 -23.17
C ILE A 320 2.79 20.79 -24.68
N ASN A 321 3.73 21.55 -25.20
CA ASN A 321 4.02 21.61 -26.63
C ASN A 321 5.48 21.22 -26.82
N VAL A 322 5.75 20.19 -27.63
CA VAL A 322 7.11 19.69 -27.86
C VAL A 322 7.36 19.44 -29.35
N GLU A 323 8.49 19.93 -29.83
CA GLU A 323 9.05 19.66 -31.15
C GLU A 323 10.32 18.82 -30.98
N ILE A 324 10.34 17.66 -31.66
CA ILE A 324 11.44 16.70 -31.53
C ILE A 324 12.11 16.49 -32.88
N ASP A 325 13.44 16.61 -32.90
CA ASP A 325 14.30 16.32 -34.06
C ASP A 325 15.19 15.09 -33.75
N PRO A 326 14.76 13.89 -34.18
CA PRO A 326 15.51 12.66 -33.92
C PRO A 326 16.90 12.64 -34.53
N ALA A 327 17.12 13.34 -35.66
CA ALA A 327 18.41 13.38 -36.32
C ALA A 327 19.48 14.13 -35.50
N LYS A 328 19.05 15.03 -34.61
CA LYS A 328 19.92 15.80 -33.73
C LYS A 328 19.84 15.38 -32.26
N SER A 329 19.04 14.37 -31.94
CA SER A 329 18.68 14.02 -30.55
C SER A 329 18.15 15.21 -29.75
N PHE A 330 17.50 16.16 -30.44
CA PHE A 330 17.17 17.47 -29.89
C PHE A 330 15.66 17.59 -29.66
N LEU A 331 15.27 18.29 -28.60
CA LEU A 331 13.89 18.70 -28.39
C LEU A 331 13.83 20.17 -27.96
N LYS A 332 12.73 20.81 -28.35
CA LYS A 332 12.30 22.12 -27.84
C LYS A 332 10.90 21.96 -27.30
N GLY A 333 10.65 22.41 -26.08
CA GLY A 333 9.35 22.28 -25.44
C GLY A 333 8.93 23.52 -24.66
N SER A 334 7.63 23.59 -24.41
CA SER A 334 7.03 24.47 -23.41
C SER A 334 5.94 23.73 -22.66
N ASP A 335 5.75 24.10 -21.40
CA ASP A 335 4.70 23.56 -20.56
C ASP A 335 4.03 24.67 -19.76
N LYS A 336 2.70 24.67 -19.77
CA LYS A 336 1.88 25.47 -18.87
C LYS A 336 1.30 24.57 -17.79
N ILE A 337 1.79 24.74 -16.58
CA ILE A 337 1.52 23.87 -15.44
C ILE A 337 0.54 24.56 -14.51
N LYS A 338 -0.55 23.88 -14.17
CA LYS A 338 -1.53 24.37 -13.20
C LYS A 338 -1.42 23.59 -11.89
N PHE A 339 -1.28 24.31 -10.80
CA PHE A 339 -1.22 23.78 -9.45
C PHE A 339 -2.60 23.74 -8.78
N LYS A 340 -2.80 22.76 -7.90
CA LYS A 340 -4.03 22.59 -7.11
C LYS A 340 -4.26 23.74 -6.14
N ASN A 341 -3.19 24.14 -5.46
CA ASN A 341 -3.17 25.13 -4.40
C ASN A 341 -2.10 26.20 -4.71
N PRO A 342 -2.13 27.39 -4.09
CA PRO A 342 -1.17 28.44 -4.39
C PRO A 342 0.21 28.07 -3.85
N ILE A 343 1.26 28.64 -4.46
CA ILE A 343 2.64 28.56 -3.94
C ILE A 343 2.78 29.65 -2.87
N LEU A 344 2.47 29.33 -1.62
CA LEU A 344 2.67 30.21 -0.48
C LEU A 344 4.14 30.35 -0.13
N LYS A 345 4.90 29.25 -0.03
CA LYS A 345 6.34 29.28 0.32
C LYS A 345 7.23 28.91 -0.85
N SER A 346 7.21 27.64 -1.25
CA SER A 346 8.02 27.17 -2.37
C SER A 346 7.38 25.96 -3.06
N SER A 347 7.74 25.72 -4.31
CA SER A 347 7.38 24.52 -5.08
C SER A 347 8.58 24.07 -5.89
N SER A 348 8.61 22.79 -6.25
CA SER A 348 9.71 22.17 -6.98
C SER A 348 9.19 21.29 -8.11
N LEU A 349 9.84 21.38 -9.27
CA LEU A 349 9.64 20.52 -10.44
C LEU A 349 10.98 19.94 -10.90
N LYS A 350 11.00 18.74 -11.47
CA LYS A 350 12.20 18.10 -12.03
C LYS A 350 12.19 18.14 -13.55
N LEU A 351 13.33 18.48 -14.13
CA LEU A 351 13.57 18.45 -15.57
C LEU A 351 14.98 17.91 -15.83
N ILE A 352 15.16 17.07 -16.84
CA ILE A 352 16.45 16.47 -17.19
C ILE A 352 17.49 17.57 -17.45
N ASN A 353 18.69 17.38 -16.91
CA ASN A 353 19.70 18.44 -16.82
C ASN A 353 20.30 18.84 -18.17
N SER A 354 20.07 18.05 -19.21
CA SER A 354 20.47 18.33 -20.59
C SER A 354 19.51 19.26 -21.33
N LEU A 355 18.36 19.60 -20.72
CA LEU A 355 17.45 20.64 -21.21
C LEU A 355 17.71 21.95 -20.46
N GLU A 356 18.11 22.96 -21.22
CA GLU A 356 18.25 24.32 -20.74
C GLU A 356 16.87 24.98 -20.68
N VAL A 357 16.50 25.50 -19.51
CA VAL A 357 15.30 26.32 -19.34
C VAL A 357 15.56 27.71 -19.90
N THR A 358 14.90 28.05 -21.00
CA THR A 358 15.08 29.32 -21.71
C THR A 358 14.20 30.44 -21.19
N LYS A 359 13.04 30.10 -20.60
CA LYS A 359 12.11 31.08 -20.03
C LYS A 359 11.27 30.45 -18.92
N MET A 360 11.01 31.22 -17.88
CA MET A 360 10.03 30.92 -16.83
C MET A 360 9.18 32.17 -16.58
N SER A 361 7.87 32.00 -16.52
CA SER A 361 6.94 33.10 -16.24
C SER A 361 5.73 32.64 -15.44
N SER A 362 5.16 33.55 -14.66
CA SER A 362 3.89 33.38 -13.97
C SER A 362 3.13 34.71 -13.99
N LYS A 363 1.81 34.68 -13.73
CA LYS A 363 1.05 35.94 -13.56
C LYS A 363 1.31 36.56 -12.19
N ASP A 364 1.75 35.77 -11.22
CA ASP A 364 2.21 36.24 -9.92
C ASP A 364 3.66 36.74 -10.01
N ASN A 365 3.82 38.05 -9.97
CA ASN A 365 5.12 38.72 -10.03
C ASN A 365 5.97 38.53 -8.76
N ASN A 366 5.42 37.93 -7.70
CA ASN A 366 6.17 37.65 -6.47
C ASN A 366 6.90 36.30 -6.49
N LEU A 367 6.67 35.49 -7.52
CA LEU A 367 7.35 34.21 -7.69
C LEU A 367 8.74 34.43 -8.28
N LYS A 368 9.75 33.89 -7.59
CA LYS A 368 11.12 33.83 -8.04
C LYS A 368 11.45 32.40 -8.45
N PHE A 369 12.11 32.27 -9.59
CA PHE A 369 12.56 30.99 -10.11
C PHE A 369 14.06 30.81 -9.91
N SER A 370 14.47 29.60 -9.53
CA SER A 370 15.87 29.20 -9.53
C SER A 370 16.02 27.74 -9.95
N ILE A 371 17.21 27.38 -10.44
CA ILE A 371 17.50 26.02 -10.89
C ILE A 371 18.72 25.53 -10.14
N ARG A 372 18.65 24.31 -9.61
CA ARG A 372 19.79 23.63 -8.97
C ARG A 372 19.86 22.17 -9.41
N LYS A 373 21.05 21.55 -9.31
CA LYS A 373 21.22 20.13 -9.59
C LYS A 373 20.46 19.30 -8.54
N ALA A 374 19.57 18.40 -8.97
CA ALA A 374 18.85 17.49 -8.09
C ALA A 374 19.63 16.18 -7.91
N ASP A 375 20.02 15.57 -9.02
CA ASP A 375 20.81 14.34 -9.11
C ASP A 375 21.65 14.33 -10.40
N ASP A 376 22.22 13.18 -10.76
CA ASP A 376 23.10 13.06 -11.93
C ASP A 376 22.42 13.27 -13.28
N PHE A 377 21.09 13.14 -13.34
CA PHE A 377 20.32 13.27 -14.58
C PHE A 377 19.35 14.44 -14.56
N TYR A 378 18.90 14.91 -13.40
CA TYR A 378 17.85 15.93 -13.30
C TYR A 378 18.31 17.20 -12.59
N ASN A 379 17.81 18.33 -13.08
CA ASN A 379 17.77 19.61 -12.39
C ASN A 379 16.42 19.76 -11.68
N GLU A 380 16.44 20.44 -10.54
CA GLU A 380 15.26 20.90 -9.82
C GLU A 380 15.03 22.37 -10.14
N ILE A 381 13.83 22.68 -10.63
CA ILE A 381 13.30 24.02 -10.84
C ILE A 381 12.54 24.39 -9.56
N LEU A 382 13.11 25.30 -8.78
CA LEU A 382 12.51 25.85 -7.56
C LEU A 382 11.72 27.11 -7.90
N ILE A 383 10.50 27.18 -7.37
CA ILE A 383 9.58 28.30 -7.48
C ILE A 383 9.33 28.81 -6.05
N GLU A 384 9.92 29.93 -5.68
CA GLU A 384 9.83 30.49 -4.33
C GLU A 384 8.94 31.74 -4.33
N ASN A 385 8.07 31.87 -3.34
CA ASN A 385 7.30 33.09 -3.15
C ASN A 385 8.02 34.01 -2.16
N LEU A 386 8.39 35.21 -2.62
CA LEU A 386 9.14 36.18 -1.81
C LEU A 386 8.27 36.93 -0.78
N SER A 387 6.94 36.75 -0.82
CA SER A 387 5.98 37.55 -0.07
C SER A 387 5.80 37.16 1.39
N LEU A 388 6.19 35.95 1.82
CA LEU A 388 5.85 35.46 3.18
C LEU A 388 6.56 36.17 4.35
N LYS A 389 7.61 36.97 4.10
CA LYS A 389 8.27 37.70 5.19
C LYS A 389 7.43 38.90 5.63
N ASN A 390 6.69 38.74 6.73
CA ASN A 390 5.99 39.79 7.50
C ASN A 390 4.86 40.52 6.75
N GLN A 391 3.93 39.79 6.12
CA GLN A 391 2.78 40.42 5.47
C GLN A 391 1.51 40.39 6.33
N SER A 392 0.84 41.54 6.39
CA SER A 392 -0.57 41.64 6.76
C SER A 392 -1.41 41.74 5.50
N TYR A 393 -2.34 40.80 5.30
CA TYR A 393 -3.29 40.88 4.20
C TYR A 393 -4.43 41.82 4.61
N ASP A 394 -4.44 43.02 4.04
CA ASP A 394 -5.67 43.81 3.92
C ASP A 394 -6.43 43.28 2.68
N ASN A 395 -7.74 43.55 2.61
CA ASN A 395 -8.77 42.89 1.76
C ASN A 395 -8.47 42.68 0.26
N ASP A 396 -7.35 43.16 -0.30
CA ASP A 396 -7.04 43.18 -1.74
C ASP A 396 -5.68 42.53 -2.13
N GLY A 397 -4.98 41.84 -1.21
CA GLY A 397 -3.68 41.21 -1.50
C GLY A 397 -3.78 39.87 -2.24
N ILE A 398 -4.04 39.90 -3.54
CA ILE A 398 -4.31 38.71 -4.36
C ILE A 398 -3.01 38.04 -4.86
N ILE A 399 -2.78 36.78 -4.49
CA ILE A 399 -1.85 35.87 -5.17
C ILE A 399 -2.60 35.28 -6.37
N GLU A 400 -2.45 35.87 -7.55
CA GLU A 400 -3.34 35.64 -8.69
C GLU A 400 -2.84 34.63 -9.74
N SER A 401 -1.95 33.70 -9.41
CA SER A 401 -1.85 32.50 -10.26
C SER A 401 -1.33 31.24 -9.60
N PHE A 402 -2.10 30.20 -9.88
CA PHE A 402 -1.80 28.79 -9.70
C PHE A 402 -1.19 28.21 -10.99
N GLU A 403 -0.57 29.05 -11.82
CA GLU A 403 -0.06 28.66 -13.14
C GLU A 403 1.35 29.19 -13.34
N VAL A 404 2.22 28.32 -13.87
CA VAL A 404 3.58 28.65 -14.29
C VAL A 404 3.79 28.15 -15.71
N GLU A 405 4.49 28.95 -16.52
CA GLU A 405 4.88 28.59 -17.87
C GLU A 405 6.41 28.45 -17.92
N ILE A 406 6.89 27.34 -18.49
CA ILE A 406 8.32 27.01 -18.59
C ILE A 406 8.62 26.64 -20.05
N GLU A 407 9.61 27.28 -20.65
CA GLU A 407 10.14 26.94 -21.98
C GLU A 407 11.55 26.38 -21.83
N TYR A 408 11.89 25.34 -22.60
CA TYR A 408 13.15 24.63 -22.49
C TYR A 408 13.57 24.00 -23.82
N GLN A 409 14.86 23.73 -23.98
CA GLN A 409 15.39 23.05 -25.15
C GLN A 409 16.74 22.39 -24.87
N GLY A 410 17.09 21.38 -25.65
CA GLY A 410 18.40 20.73 -25.52
C GLY A 410 18.46 19.35 -26.15
N ILE A 411 19.55 18.65 -25.86
CA ILE A 411 19.80 17.29 -26.37
C ILE A 411 19.39 16.28 -25.32
N VAL A 412 18.59 15.28 -25.69
CA VAL A 412 18.25 14.16 -24.81
C VAL A 412 18.72 12.88 -25.47
N ASN A 413 19.85 12.35 -25.00
CA ASN A 413 20.47 11.15 -25.55
C ASN A 413 21.22 10.37 -24.45
N PHE A 414 20.44 9.77 -23.55
CA PHE A 414 20.97 8.89 -22.52
C PHE A 414 20.72 7.44 -22.93
N PRO A 415 21.73 6.71 -23.44
CA PRO A 415 21.52 5.34 -23.88
C PRO A 415 21.06 4.45 -22.72
N PRO A 416 20.22 3.42 -22.97
CA PRO A 416 19.76 2.49 -21.95
C PRO A 416 20.93 1.78 -21.26
N SER A 417 20.78 1.53 -19.97
CA SER A 417 21.76 0.76 -19.18
C SER A 417 21.93 -0.68 -19.69
N GLU A 418 23.15 -1.22 -19.57
CA GLU A 418 23.46 -2.60 -19.94
C GLU A 418 22.67 -3.61 -19.09
N THR A 419 22.18 -4.69 -19.74
CA THR A 419 21.54 -5.82 -19.05
C THR A 419 22.60 -6.78 -18.49
N ASN A 420 22.34 -7.38 -17.33
CA ASN A 420 23.18 -8.44 -16.76
C ASN A 420 22.32 -9.55 -16.14
N MET A 421 22.92 -10.59 -15.57
CA MET A 421 22.18 -11.74 -15.02
C MET A 421 21.19 -11.37 -13.89
N VAL A 422 21.33 -10.19 -13.28
CA VAL A 422 20.49 -9.70 -12.17
C VAL A 422 19.51 -8.62 -12.66
N LYS A 423 19.91 -7.76 -13.60
CA LYS A 423 19.08 -6.71 -14.21
C LYS A 423 18.53 -7.16 -15.56
N ARG A 424 17.28 -7.66 -15.54
CA ARG A 424 16.56 -8.15 -16.73
C ARG A 424 15.95 -7.03 -17.58
N HIS A 425 15.79 -5.82 -17.02
CA HIS A 425 15.26 -4.64 -17.72
C HIS A 425 16.33 -3.54 -17.79
N SER A 426 16.37 -2.85 -18.93
CA SER A 426 17.19 -1.66 -19.14
C SER A 426 16.36 -0.41 -18.85
N ASN A 427 16.95 0.54 -18.12
CA ASN A 427 16.36 1.85 -17.85
C ASN A 427 17.19 2.95 -18.52
N THR A 428 16.52 4.05 -18.88
CA THR A 428 17.12 5.30 -19.35
C THR A 428 16.35 6.50 -18.76
N PRO A 429 17.03 7.60 -18.38
CA PRO A 429 16.39 8.88 -18.06
C PRO A 429 15.67 9.54 -19.25
N GLY A 430 16.00 9.14 -20.48
CA GLY A 430 15.42 9.67 -21.71
C GLY A 430 16.37 9.53 -22.91
N ILE A 431 15.84 9.16 -24.07
CA ILE A 431 16.60 9.04 -25.30
C ILE A 431 15.78 9.51 -26.51
N ILE A 432 16.43 10.28 -27.37
CA ILE A 432 15.96 10.63 -28.70
C ILE A 432 17.04 10.17 -29.68
N SER A 433 16.73 9.22 -30.56
CA SER A 433 17.67 8.73 -31.56
C SER A 433 17.06 8.59 -32.95
N GLY A 434 17.80 9.11 -33.93
CA GLY A 434 17.54 8.96 -35.35
C GLY A 434 18.17 7.72 -35.99
N LYS A 435 18.94 6.93 -35.23
CA LYS A 435 19.66 5.76 -35.74
C LYS A 435 18.70 4.63 -36.12
N ASP A 436 19.08 3.85 -37.12
CA ASP A 436 18.30 2.68 -37.52
C ASP A 436 18.25 1.64 -36.39
N GLY A 437 17.04 1.16 -36.10
CA GLY A 437 16.79 0.22 -35.00
C GLY A 437 16.65 0.87 -33.63
N GLU A 438 16.79 2.20 -33.51
CA GLU A 438 16.53 2.96 -32.28
C GLU A 438 15.28 3.85 -32.46
N GLY A 439 14.93 4.59 -31.39
CA GLY A 439 13.79 5.50 -31.42
C GLY A 439 13.84 6.53 -30.30
N ILE A 440 12.65 6.89 -29.84
CA ILE A 440 12.39 7.90 -28.83
C ILE A 440 11.74 7.21 -27.63
N TYR A 441 12.27 7.48 -26.44
CA TYR A 441 11.67 7.13 -25.17
C TYR A 441 11.90 8.29 -24.21
N LEU A 442 10.83 8.99 -23.84
CA LEU A 442 10.87 10.20 -23.03
C LEU A 442 9.89 10.05 -21.86
N PRO A 443 10.39 9.62 -20.68
CA PRO A 443 9.58 9.60 -19.46
C PRO A 443 9.34 11.02 -18.90
N GLY A 444 8.56 11.10 -17.84
CA GLY A 444 8.39 12.28 -17.00
C GLY A 444 9.73 12.89 -16.59
N GLY A 445 9.79 14.22 -16.61
CA GLY A 445 11.03 14.96 -16.39
C GLY A 445 11.98 14.96 -17.60
N ALA A 446 11.84 14.05 -18.57
CA ALA A 446 12.75 13.99 -19.73
C ALA A 446 12.36 14.97 -20.85
N TYR A 447 11.09 15.35 -20.92
CA TYR A 447 10.58 16.26 -21.95
C TYR A 447 9.57 17.29 -21.43
N TYR A 448 9.20 17.25 -20.15
CA TYR A 448 8.41 18.26 -19.47
C TYR A 448 8.80 18.34 -17.98
N PRO A 449 8.62 19.50 -17.31
CA PRO A 449 8.90 19.64 -15.89
C PRO A 449 7.89 18.84 -15.05
N GLN A 450 8.35 17.85 -14.30
CA GLN A 450 7.49 16.92 -13.56
C GLN A 450 7.48 17.24 -12.06
N ALA A 451 6.29 17.28 -11.45
CA ALA A 451 6.14 17.28 -10.00
C ALA A 451 6.20 15.84 -9.44
N ASP A 452 6.83 15.66 -8.28
CA ASP A 452 7.04 14.33 -7.71
C ASP A 452 5.72 13.71 -7.21
N LYS A 453 5.36 12.52 -7.70
CA LYS A 453 4.20 11.70 -7.29
C LYS A 453 2.81 12.31 -7.56
N ASP A 454 2.70 13.33 -8.38
CA ASP A 454 1.41 13.98 -8.67
C ASP A 454 0.63 13.29 -9.80
N LEU A 455 -0.69 13.19 -9.64
CA LEU A 455 -1.62 12.85 -10.71
C LEU A 455 -2.11 14.14 -11.39
N ALA A 456 -1.92 14.23 -12.70
CA ALA A 456 -2.31 15.39 -13.48
C ALA A 456 -3.06 15.00 -14.76
N LYS A 457 -3.92 15.90 -15.25
CA LYS A 457 -4.46 15.82 -16.61
C LYS A 457 -3.45 16.38 -17.59
N PHE A 458 -3.32 15.75 -18.75
CA PHE A 458 -2.37 16.14 -19.76
C PHE A 458 -3.08 16.50 -21.06
N THR A 459 -2.69 17.63 -21.63
CA THR A 459 -2.85 17.93 -23.05
C THR A 459 -1.46 18.11 -23.64
N VAL A 460 -1.07 17.24 -24.58
CA VAL A 460 0.28 17.24 -25.15
C VAL A 460 0.20 17.40 -26.66
N TYR A 461 0.96 18.34 -27.20
CA TYR A 461 1.17 18.50 -28.63
C TYR A 461 2.59 18.05 -28.98
N VAL A 462 2.72 17.03 -29.82
CA VAL A 462 4.02 16.47 -30.22
C VAL A 462 4.19 16.63 -31.73
N ASN A 463 5.25 17.34 -32.14
CA ASN A 463 5.64 17.50 -33.53
C ASN A 463 6.83 16.58 -33.85
N LEU A 464 6.62 15.61 -34.74
CA LEU A 464 7.59 14.57 -35.12
C LEU A 464 7.69 14.43 -36.65
N PRO A 465 8.82 13.93 -37.20
CA PRO A 465 8.90 13.56 -38.61
C PRO A 465 7.85 12.48 -38.98
N LEU A 466 7.32 12.51 -40.21
CA LEU A 466 6.20 11.65 -40.66
C LEU A 466 6.45 10.14 -40.51
N GLU A 467 7.71 9.70 -40.57
CA GLU A 467 8.10 8.30 -40.44
C GLU A 467 8.04 7.75 -39.01
N TYR A 468 7.95 8.61 -37.99
CA TYR A 468 7.83 8.20 -36.59
C TYR A 468 6.36 8.03 -36.20
N LYS A 469 6.06 6.92 -35.52
CA LYS A 469 4.75 6.63 -34.96
C LYS A 469 4.82 6.70 -33.44
N LEU A 470 3.96 7.54 -32.86
CA LEU A 470 3.89 7.78 -31.43
C LEU A 470 3.01 6.74 -30.72
N VAL A 471 3.47 6.29 -29.56
CA VAL A 471 2.76 5.50 -28.56
C VAL A 471 2.88 6.22 -27.23
N THR A 472 1.74 6.47 -26.59
CA THR A 472 1.65 7.11 -25.28
C THR A 472 0.27 6.81 -24.68
N SER A 473 0.09 7.14 -23.40
CA SER A 473 -1.22 7.16 -22.75
C SER A 473 -2.08 8.29 -23.29
N GLY A 474 -3.40 8.13 -23.30
CA GLY A 474 -4.34 9.15 -23.75
C GLY A 474 -4.96 8.89 -25.12
N GLU A 475 -5.97 9.69 -25.44
CA GLU A 475 -6.56 9.78 -26.77
C GLU A 475 -5.62 10.54 -27.70
N ILE A 476 -5.25 9.93 -28.83
CA ILE A 476 -4.32 10.50 -29.81
C ILE A 476 -5.07 10.93 -31.06
N GLU A 477 -5.01 12.23 -31.38
CA GLU A 477 -5.46 12.81 -32.64
C GLU A 477 -4.25 13.10 -33.54
N GLU A 478 -4.24 12.55 -34.76
CA GLU A 478 -3.17 12.76 -35.75
C GLU A 478 -3.54 13.87 -36.74
N ASN A 479 -2.66 14.87 -36.88
CA ASN A 479 -2.80 15.95 -37.85
C ASN A 479 -1.58 15.97 -38.80
N PRO A 480 -1.67 15.32 -39.97
CA PRO A 480 -0.54 15.21 -40.89
C PRO A 480 -0.26 16.55 -41.59
N GLY A 481 0.98 17.01 -41.50
CA GLY A 481 1.54 18.08 -42.33
C GLY A 481 2.30 17.53 -43.54
N SER A 482 3.02 18.40 -44.24
CA SER A 482 3.78 18.02 -45.46
C SER A 482 5.09 17.26 -45.18
N LYS A 483 5.72 17.50 -44.02
CA LYS A 483 6.97 16.85 -43.60
C LYS A 483 6.92 16.24 -42.19
N ASN A 484 5.96 16.69 -41.38
CA ASN A 484 5.86 16.33 -39.98
C ASN A 484 4.43 15.87 -39.67
N MET A 485 4.29 15.05 -38.63
CA MET A 485 3.04 14.70 -37.98
C MET A 485 2.91 15.51 -36.69
N ILE A 486 1.75 16.15 -36.50
CA ILE A 486 1.39 16.78 -35.22
C ILE A 486 0.40 15.87 -34.51
N TYR A 487 0.80 15.34 -33.37
CA TYR A 487 -0.05 14.58 -32.47
C TYR A 487 -0.62 15.50 -31.40
N LYS A 488 -1.93 15.46 -31.18
CA LYS A 488 -2.58 16.03 -29.99
C LYS A 488 -3.03 14.87 -29.11
N ILE A 489 -2.53 14.83 -27.88
CA ILE A 489 -2.80 13.79 -26.91
C ILE A 489 -3.58 14.38 -25.75
N THR A 490 -4.69 13.76 -25.36
CA THR A 490 -5.47 14.14 -24.19
C THR A 490 -5.63 12.94 -23.27
N SER A 491 -5.19 13.05 -22.02
CA SER A 491 -5.39 11.98 -21.03
C SER A 491 -6.87 11.83 -20.68
N GLU A 492 -7.41 10.61 -20.63
CA GLU A 492 -8.81 10.34 -20.28
C GLU A 492 -9.13 10.71 -18.81
N MET A 493 -8.13 10.66 -17.95
CA MET A 493 -8.19 10.93 -16.52
C MET A 493 -6.86 11.49 -16.02
N PRO A 494 -6.78 12.01 -14.77
CA PRO A 494 -5.48 12.31 -14.17
C PRO A 494 -4.60 11.06 -14.09
N ILE A 495 -3.35 11.16 -14.52
CA ILE A 495 -2.34 10.09 -14.48
C ILE A 495 -1.05 10.59 -13.82
N ASP A 496 -0.20 9.69 -13.31
CA ASP A 496 1.05 10.05 -12.61
C ASP A 496 2.17 10.50 -13.53
N GLU A 497 2.16 9.99 -14.77
CA GLU A 497 3.20 10.29 -15.74
C GLU A 497 2.66 10.16 -17.17
N MET A 498 3.15 11.02 -18.06
CA MET A 498 2.94 10.89 -19.50
C MET A 498 4.28 10.54 -20.14
N ILE A 499 4.37 9.35 -20.76
CA ILE A 499 5.60 8.86 -21.38
C ILE A 499 5.43 8.80 -22.88
N LEU A 500 6.33 9.45 -23.62
CA LEU A 500 6.33 9.42 -25.08
C LEU A 500 7.29 8.36 -25.60
N VAL A 501 6.75 7.44 -26.40
CA VAL A 501 7.54 6.44 -27.12
C VAL A 501 7.28 6.61 -28.61
N ALA A 502 8.31 6.73 -29.42
CA ALA A 502 8.12 6.78 -30.87
C ALA A 502 9.25 6.10 -31.62
N ALA A 503 8.89 5.38 -32.68
CA ALA A 503 9.86 4.77 -33.59
C ALA A 503 9.22 4.60 -34.98
N LYS A 504 10.00 4.09 -35.93
CA LYS A 504 9.54 3.79 -37.29
C LYS A 504 8.73 2.48 -37.32
N TYR A 505 7.61 2.46 -36.62
CA TYR A 505 6.77 1.27 -36.44
C TYR A 505 5.94 0.93 -37.67
N LYS A 506 5.75 -0.37 -37.89
CA LYS A 506 4.56 -0.90 -38.55
C LYS A 506 3.45 -1.05 -37.52
N ILE A 507 2.21 -0.86 -37.94
CA ILE A 507 1.04 -0.91 -37.05
C ILE A 507 0.08 -1.97 -37.58
N MET A 508 -0.42 -2.79 -36.67
CA MET A 508 -1.58 -3.66 -36.87
C MET A 508 -2.59 -3.32 -35.80
N GLU A 509 -3.84 -3.11 -36.18
CA GLU A 509 -4.86 -2.64 -35.24
C GLU A 509 -6.26 -3.15 -35.59
N GLU A 510 -7.09 -3.29 -34.57
CA GLU A 510 -8.51 -3.57 -34.69
C GLU A 510 -9.28 -2.79 -33.62
N ASP A 511 -10.42 -2.22 -34.02
CA ASP A 511 -11.41 -1.70 -33.08
C ASP A 511 -12.34 -2.81 -32.61
N TYR A 512 -12.59 -2.88 -31.30
CA TYR A 512 -13.50 -3.84 -30.69
C TYR A 512 -14.19 -3.21 -29.48
N ASP A 513 -15.53 -3.19 -29.50
CA ASP A 513 -16.37 -2.58 -28.45
C ASP A 513 -16.02 -1.10 -28.14
N GLY A 514 -15.62 -0.34 -29.16
CA GLY A 514 -15.22 1.06 -29.02
C GLY A 514 -13.84 1.26 -28.36
N VAL A 515 -13.04 0.19 -28.22
CA VAL A 515 -11.65 0.21 -27.77
C VAL A 515 -10.73 -0.21 -28.92
N ARG A 516 -9.67 0.57 -29.15
CA ARG A 516 -8.63 0.27 -30.16
C ARG A 516 -7.60 -0.68 -29.58
N PHE A 517 -7.41 -1.85 -30.19
CA PHE A 517 -6.33 -2.78 -29.86
C PHE A 517 -5.27 -2.72 -30.95
N ALA A 518 -4.03 -2.40 -30.60
CA ALA A 518 -2.97 -2.23 -31.59
C ALA A 518 -1.66 -2.88 -31.19
N LEU A 519 -0.91 -3.34 -32.19
CA LEU A 519 0.46 -3.81 -32.09
C LEU A 519 1.36 -2.90 -32.95
N TYR A 520 2.35 -2.29 -32.31
CA TYR A 520 3.39 -1.49 -32.94
C TYR A 520 4.67 -2.32 -32.95
N TYR A 521 5.20 -2.64 -34.12
CA TYR A 521 6.29 -3.62 -34.29
C TYR A 521 7.27 -3.18 -35.37
N PHE A 522 8.51 -3.68 -35.29
CA PHE A 522 9.54 -3.39 -36.29
C PHE A 522 9.46 -4.33 -37.49
N ASN A 523 9.23 -5.62 -37.25
CA ASN A 523 9.29 -6.67 -38.28
C ASN A 523 8.05 -7.57 -38.26
N ASP A 524 7.61 -7.99 -39.45
CA ASP A 524 6.49 -8.91 -39.59
C ASP A 524 6.81 -10.28 -38.98
N ALA A 525 5.93 -10.79 -38.12
CA ALA A 525 6.07 -12.11 -37.53
C ALA A 525 4.74 -12.88 -37.52
N PRO A 526 4.74 -14.23 -37.65
CA PRO A 526 3.52 -15.04 -37.69
C PRO A 526 2.63 -14.95 -36.44
N HIS A 527 3.19 -14.49 -35.31
CA HIS A 527 2.48 -14.37 -34.04
C HIS A 527 1.90 -12.98 -33.77
N ASN A 528 2.14 -11.98 -34.63
CA ASN A 528 1.66 -10.59 -34.43
C ASN A 528 0.15 -10.54 -34.19
N LEU A 529 -0.64 -11.22 -35.03
CA LEU A 529 -2.10 -11.29 -34.89
C LEU A 529 -2.53 -11.92 -33.55
N LYS A 530 -1.75 -12.85 -33.00
CA LYS A 530 -2.10 -13.51 -31.73
C LYS A 530 -2.13 -12.53 -30.56
N TYR A 531 -1.26 -11.52 -30.56
CA TYR A 531 -1.22 -10.51 -29.51
C TYR A 531 -2.51 -9.68 -29.44
N ILE A 532 -3.05 -9.27 -30.60
CA ILE A 532 -4.31 -8.53 -30.69
C ILE A 532 -5.49 -9.42 -30.25
N LEU A 533 -5.55 -10.64 -30.78
CA LEU A 533 -6.62 -11.58 -30.43
C LEU A 533 -6.63 -11.94 -28.93
N SER A 534 -5.46 -12.14 -28.33
CA SER A 534 -5.33 -12.37 -26.88
C SER A 534 -5.77 -11.15 -26.07
N SER A 535 -5.40 -9.93 -26.49
CA SER A 535 -5.80 -8.70 -25.78
C SER A 535 -7.32 -8.51 -25.78
N LYS A 536 -7.99 -8.82 -26.90
CA LYS A 536 -9.46 -8.80 -26.98
C LYS A 536 -10.09 -9.85 -26.06
N SER A 537 -9.53 -11.06 -26.00
CA SER A 537 -9.98 -12.08 -25.06
C SER A 537 -9.81 -11.65 -23.59
N TYR A 538 -8.71 -10.96 -23.26
CA TYR A 538 -8.52 -10.40 -21.92
C TYR A 538 -9.53 -9.30 -21.61
N TYR A 539 -9.80 -8.43 -22.58
CA TYR A 539 -10.86 -7.42 -22.46
C TYR A 539 -12.20 -8.05 -22.11
N ASP A 540 -12.63 -9.07 -22.85
CA ASP A 540 -13.92 -9.75 -22.62
C ASP A 540 -14.01 -10.38 -21.22
N GLU A 541 -12.93 -11.00 -20.74
CA GLU A 541 -12.93 -11.65 -19.42
C GLU A 541 -12.84 -10.64 -18.28
N TYR A 542 -11.91 -9.69 -18.34
CA TYR A 542 -11.67 -8.78 -17.22
C TYR A 542 -12.71 -7.67 -17.10
N THR A 543 -13.37 -7.26 -18.19
CA THR A 543 -14.49 -6.31 -18.10
C THR A 543 -15.69 -6.91 -17.35
N LYS A 544 -15.93 -8.23 -17.48
CA LYS A 544 -16.94 -8.93 -16.67
C LYS A 544 -16.59 -8.93 -15.18
N LEU A 545 -15.31 -8.96 -14.82
CA LEU A 545 -14.85 -9.02 -13.43
C LEU A 545 -14.72 -7.64 -12.79
N PHE A 546 -14.16 -6.65 -13.48
CA PHE A 546 -13.76 -5.36 -12.91
C PHE A 546 -14.60 -4.18 -13.40
N GLY A 547 -15.48 -4.41 -14.38
CA GLY A 547 -16.34 -3.38 -14.95
C GLY A 547 -15.73 -2.75 -16.19
N LYS A 548 -16.16 -1.53 -16.52
CA LYS A 548 -15.76 -0.85 -17.76
C LYS A 548 -14.23 -0.72 -17.84
N TYR A 549 -13.67 -0.99 -19.03
CA TYR A 549 -12.25 -0.75 -19.29
C TYR A 549 -11.95 0.77 -19.27
N PRO A 550 -10.88 1.22 -18.58
CA PRO A 550 -10.67 2.64 -18.27
C PRO A 550 -10.15 3.50 -19.44
N TYR A 551 -9.59 2.92 -20.49
CA TYR A 551 -8.95 3.65 -21.59
C TYR A 551 -9.65 3.45 -22.94
N LYS A 552 -9.33 4.30 -23.92
CA LYS A 552 -9.81 4.14 -25.31
C LYS A 552 -9.01 3.15 -26.13
N SER A 553 -7.82 2.77 -25.67
CA SER A 553 -6.98 1.81 -26.37
C SER A 553 -6.21 0.90 -25.44
N PHE A 554 -5.78 -0.23 -25.99
CA PHE A 554 -4.70 -1.04 -25.43
C PHE A 554 -3.66 -1.29 -26.53
N ILE A 555 -2.48 -0.69 -26.37
CA ILE A 555 -1.40 -0.77 -27.36
C ILE A 555 -0.28 -1.68 -26.82
N ILE A 556 0.18 -2.62 -27.64
CA ILE A 556 1.41 -3.36 -27.40
C ILE A 556 2.47 -2.76 -28.31
N ALA A 557 3.50 -2.18 -27.73
CA ALA A 557 4.59 -1.58 -28.50
C ALA A 557 5.89 -2.35 -28.29
N GLU A 558 6.46 -2.82 -29.40
CA GLU A 558 7.79 -3.40 -29.43
C GLU A 558 8.81 -2.32 -29.10
N ASN A 559 9.58 -2.49 -28.03
CA ASN A 559 10.57 -1.51 -27.62
C ASN A 559 11.95 -1.83 -28.19
N PHE A 560 12.70 -0.81 -28.58
CA PHE A 560 14.04 -0.93 -29.19
C PHE A 560 15.15 -1.27 -28.17
N PHE A 561 14.81 -1.36 -26.89
CA PHE A 561 15.69 -1.85 -25.83
C PHE A 561 14.96 -2.80 -24.87
N PRO A 562 15.68 -3.65 -24.10
CA PRO A 562 15.05 -4.66 -23.26
C PRO A 562 14.16 -4.09 -22.14
N THR A 563 12.84 -4.19 -22.30
CA THR A 563 11.83 -3.78 -21.31
C THR A 563 10.66 -4.76 -21.20
N GLY A 564 9.90 -4.61 -20.12
CA GLY A 564 8.60 -5.22 -19.86
C GLY A 564 7.82 -4.29 -18.92
N PHE A 565 7.32 -3.18 -19.44
CA PHE A 565 6.66 -2.14 -18.64
C PHE A 565 5.17 -2.05 -19.00
N GLY A 566 4.32 -1.96 -17.99
CA GLY A 566 2.89 -1.60 -18.12
C GLY A 566 2.68 -0.12 -17.89
N MET A 567 1.94 0.53 -18.78
CA MET A 567 1.61 1.96 -18.74
C MET A 567 0.09 2.14 -18.90
N PRO A 568 -0.47 3.31 -18.55
CA PRO A 568 -1.89 3.60 -18.80
C PRO A 568 -2.26 3.45 -20.28
N GLY A 569 -3.04 2.42 -20.62
CA GLY A 569 -3.51 2.14 -21.98
C GLY A 569 -2.50 1.46 -22.91
N TYR A 570 -1.29 1.11 -22.47
CA TYR A 570 -0.32 0.41 -23.32
C TYR A 570 0.78 -0.34 -22.56
N THR A 571 1.52 -1.20 -23.25
CA THR A 571 2.69 -1.92 -22.68
C THR A 571 3.87 -1.91 -23.64
N LEU A 572 5.08 -1.85 -23.07
CA LEU A 572 6.35 -1.92 -23.80
C LEU A 572 6.99 -3.29 -23.63
N LEU A 573 7.10 -4.03 -24.73
CA LEU A 573 7.71 -5.36 -24.77
C LEU A 573 8.98 -5.35 -25.63
N SER A 574 10.09 -5.86 -25.10
CA SER A 574 11.30 -6.03 -25.92
C SER A 574 11.08 -6.95 -27.13
N SER A 575 11.83 -6.74 -28.22
CA SER A 575 11.85 -7.63 -29.40
C SER A 575 12.07 -9.11 -29.08
N ARG A 576 12.79 -9.40 -28.00
CA ARG A 576 13.02 -10.78 -27.53
C ARG A 576 11.75 -11.39 -26.95
N LEU A 577 10.97 -10.61 -26.19
CA LEU A 577 9.73 -11.07 -25.57
C LEU A 577 8.59 -11.19 -26.60
N THR A 578 8.48 -10.24 -27.54
CA THR A 578 7.52 -10.33 -28.64
C THR A 578 7.75 -11.56 -29.51
N ALA A 579 9.01 -11.98 -29.68
CA ALA A 579 9.36 -13.22 -30.37
C ALA A 579 9.00 -14.52 -29.59
N MET A 580 8.57 -14.43 -28.32
CA MET A 580 8.28 -15.57 -27.44
C MET A 580 6.81 -15.57 -26.97
N PRO A 581 5.83 -15.73 -27.87
CA PRO A 581 4.40 -15.67 -27.52
C PRO A 581 3.98 -16.73 -26.48
N TRP A 582 4.68 -17.85 -26.38
CA TRP A 582 4.40 -18.86 -25.34
C TRP A 582 4.82 -18.45 -23.92
N VAL A 583 5.68 -17.42 -23.80
CA VAL A 583 6.07 -16.79 -22.53
C VAL A 583 5.11 -15.64 -22.23
N THR A 584 4.75 -14.84 -23.24
CA THR A 584 3.95 -13.62 -23.02
C THR A 584 2.44 -13.84 -23.01
N LEU A 585 1.91 -14.82 -23.76
CA LEU A 585 0.46 -15.02 -23.96
C LEU A 585 -0.14 -16.19 -23.14
N SER A 586 0.68 -17.06 -22.55
CA SER A 586 0.23 -17.98 -21.50
C SER A 586 0.04 -17.14 -20.23
N PRO A 587 -1.01 -17.32 -19.40
CA PRO A 587 -1.74 -16.24 -18.69
C PRO A 587 -0.99 -15.38 -17.65
N GLY A 588 0.34 -15.43 -17.64
CA GLY A 588 1.24 -14.57 -16.87
C GLY A 588 1.37 -13.16 -17.45
N SER A 589 2.39 -12.88 -18.26
CA SER A 589 2.89 -11.50 -18.34
C SER A 589 1.98 -10.51 -19.08
N LEU A 590 1.45 -10.82 -20.27
CA LEU A 590 0.63 -9.83 -21.00
C LEU A 590 -0.72 -9.59 -20.31
N ALA A 591 -1.33 -10.64 -19.75
CA ALA A 591 -2.57 -10.48 -18.98
C ALA A 591 -2.32 -9.66 -17.71
N HIS A 592 -1.17 -9.83 -17.04
CA HIS A 592 -0.73 -9.00 -15.91
C HIS A 592 -0.66 -7.52 -16.29
N GLU A 593 0.05 -7.19 -17.38
CA GLU A 593 0.12 -5.81 -17.88
C GLU A 593 -1.25 -5.27 -18.33
N PHE A 594 -2.11 -6.14 -18.89
CA PHE A 594 -3.46 -5.75 -19.29
C PHE A 594 -4.32 -5.39 -18.07
N VAL A 595 -4.30 -6.21 -17.01
CA VAL A 595 -5.09 -5.96 -15.80
C VAL A 595 -4.59 -4.74 -15.01
N HIS A 596 -3.30 -4.39 -15.12
CA HIS A 596 -2.78 -3.15 -14.55
C HIS A 596 -3.50 -1.88 -15.05
N ASN A 597 -4.20 -1.95 -16.19
CA ASN A 597 -5.04 -0.85 -16.65
C ASN A 597 -6.14 -0.49 -15.65
N TRP A 598 -6.71 -1.45 -14.90
CA TRP A 598 -7.57 -1.15 -13.75
C TRP A 598 -6.75 -0.81 -12.50
N TRP A 599 -5.75 -1.65 -12.19
CA TRP A 599 -5.01 -1.59 -10.93
C TRP A 599 -3.57 -1.09 -11.13
N GLY A 600 -3.27 0.12 -10.68
CA GLY A 600 -1.96 0.75 -10.84
C GLY A 600 -1.96 1.85 -11.89
N ASN A 601 -2.69 1.70 -13.00
CA ASN A 601 -2.68 2.69 -14.08
C ASN A 601 -3.92 3.60 -14.11
N SER A 602 -5.08 3.17 -13.59
CA SER A 602 -6.28 4.01 -13.49
C SER A 602 -6.71 4.23 -12.03
N VAL A 603 -6.72 3.17 -11.22
CA VAL A 603 -6.70 3.29 -9.76
C VAL A 603 -5.24 3.22 -9.32
N PHE A 604 -4.64 4.37 -9.07
CA PHE A 604 -3.23 4.48 -8.73
C PHE A 604 -2.97 3.97 -7.31
N THR A 605 -1.78 3.44 -7.10
CA THR A 605 -1.35 2.95 -5.79
C THR A 605 -0.47 3.99 -5.10
N ASP A 606 -0.61 4.13 -3.80
CA ASP A 606 0.39 4.81 -2.97
C ASP A 606 1.39 3.78 -2.45
N ASN A 607 2.63 3.86 -2.94
CA ASN A 607 3.67 2.90 -2.58
C ASN A 607 4.22 3.12 -1.16
N GLU A 608 3.92 4.24 -0.49
CA GLU A 608 4.38 4.46 0.89
C GLU A 608 3.55 3.66 1.91
N SER A 609 2.26 3.47 1.64
CA SER A 609 1.32 2.70 2.45
C SER A 609 1.14 1.24 2.02
N GLY A 610 1.89 0.80 1.01
CA GLY A 610 1.94 -0.58 0.53
C GLY A 610 1.31 -0.78 -0.83
N ASN A 611 2.04 -1.47 -1.70
CA ASN A 611 1.63 -1.75 -3.06
C ASN A 611 0.68 -2.96 -3.13
N TRP A 612 -0.62 -2.68 -3.17
CA TRP A 612 -1.68 -3.69 -3.28
C TRP A 612 -1.95 -4.13 -4.72
N CYS A 613 -1.57 -3.34 -5.73
CA CYS A 613 -1.94 -3.61 -7.12
C CYS A 613 -1.25 -4.86 -7.65
N GLU A 614 0.03 -5.09 -7.32
CA GLU A 614 0.76 -6.30 -7.75
C GLU A 614 0.09 -7.58 -7.23
N ALA A 615 -0.32 -7.58 -5.96
CA ALA A 615 -1.03 -8.69 -5.34
C ALA A 615 -2.38 -8.97 -6.04
N LEU A 616 -3.17 -7.93 -6.29
CA LEU A 616 -4.48 -8.06 -6.92
C LEU A 616 -4.38 -8.48 -8.40
N THR A 617 -3.43 -7.90 -9.13
CA THR A 617 -3.15 -8.26 -10.53
C THR A 617 -2.67 -9.71 -10.63
N THR A 618 -1.77 -10.14 -9.73
CA THR A 618 -1.30 -11.54 -9.66
C THR A 618 -2.43 -12.51 -9.36
N PHE A 619 -3.25 -12.17 -8.36
CA PHE A 619 -4.46 -12.93 -8.01
C PHE A 619 -5.35 -13.10 -9.24
N SER A 620 -5.60 -12.00 -9.97
CA SER A 620 -6.53 -11.97 -11.09
C SER A 620 -6.04 -12.76 -12.31
N THR A 621 -4.74 -12.70 -12.60
CA THR A 621 -4.16 -13.15 -13.87
C THR A 621 -3.44 -14.48 -13.74
N ASN A 622 -2.42 -14.57 -12.88
CA ASN A 622 -1.63 -15.79 -12.74
C ASN A 622 -2.39 -16.93 -12.04
N TYR A 623 -3.40 -16.60 -11.23
CA TYR A 623 -4.16 -17.57 -10.45
C TYR A 623 -5.62 -17.69 -10.92
N TYR A 624 -6.45 -16.67 -10.66
CA TYR A 624 -7.89 -16.75 -10.83
C TYR A 624 -8.34 -16.95 -12.28
N PHE A 625 -7.60 -16.39 -13.25
CA PHE A 625 -7.85 -16.64 -14.68
C PHE A 625 -7.84 -18.13 -15.02
N ASN A 626 -6.96 -18.92 -14.40
CA ASN A 626 -6.91 -20.37 -14.61
C ASN A 626 -8.17 -21.05 -14.07
N ILE A 627 -8.72 -20.59 -12.94
CA ILE A 627 -9.95 -21.13 -12.35
C ILE A 627 -11.13 -20.88 -13.30
N ILE A 628 -11.35 -19.63 -13.72
CA ILE A 628 -12.50 -19.29 -14.58
C ILE A 628 -12.40 -19.87 -16.00
N SER A 629 -11.17 -20.15 -16.46
CA SER A 629 -10.92 -20.79 -17.76
C SER A 629 -11.00 -22.32 -17.72
N GLY A 630 -11.21 -22.93 -16.55
CA GLY A 630 -11.26 -24.39 -16.38
C GLY A 630 -9.88 -25.08 -16.44
N TYR A 631 -8.81 -24.34 -16.19
CA TYR A 631 -7.43 -24.83 -16.11
C TYR A 631 -7.05 -25.17 -14.66
N ASP A 632 -7.82 -26.04 -14.01
CA ASP A 632 -7.66 -26.38 -12.58
C ASP A 632 -6.25 -26.89 -12.23
N SER A 633 -5.59 -27.61 -13.16
CA SER A 633 -4.22 -28.07 -12.98
C SER A 633 -3.21 -26.93 -12.86
N ASP A 634 -3.38 -25.87 -13.66
CA ASP A 634 -2.50 -24.70 -13.66
C ASP A 634 -2.77 -23.82 -12.44
N ALA A 635 -4.03 -23.69 -12.00
CA ALA A 635 -4.38 -23.03 -10.74
C ALA A 635 -3.76 -23.74 -9.53
N LEU A 636 -3.86 -25.08 -9.48
CA LEU A 636 -3.24 -25.89 -8.43
C LEU A 636 -1.70 -25.79 -8.46
N ASP A 637 -1.09 -25.80 -9.65
CA ASP A 637 0.35 -25.63 -9.80
C ASP A 637 0.83 -24.26 -9.31
N TRP A 638 0.10 -23.19 -9.63
CA TRP A 638 0.38 -21.86 -9.11
C TRP A 638 0.31 -21.82 -7.58
N ARG A 639 -0.77 -22.32 -6.98
CA ARG A 639 -0.95 -22.35 -5.51
C ARG A 639 0.19 -23.08 -4.82
N ARG A 640 0.57 -24.24 -5.36
CA ARG A 640 1.69 -25.05 -4.86
C ARG A 640 3.00 -24.27 -4.91
N LYS A 641 3.36 -23.71 -6.06
CA LYS A 641 4.62 -22.96 -6.22
C LYS A 641 4.66 -21.73 -5.31
N ALA A 642 3.54 -21.02 -5.18
CA ALA A 642 3.40 -19.89 -4.27
C ALA A 642 3.63 -20.31 -2.80
N LEU A 643 2.96 -21.35 -2.32
CA LEU A 643 3.13 -21.84 -0.94
C LEU A 643 4.55 -22.34 -0.67
N ILE A 644 5.17 -23.07 -1.61
CA ILE A 644 6.57 -23.50 -1.49
C ILE A 644 7.51 -22.30 -1.36
N ALA A 645 7.33 -21.28 -2.21
CA ALA A 645 8.17 -20.10 -2.19
C ALA A 645 8.00 -19.30 -0.88
N ILE A 646 6.77 -19.17 -0.38
CA ILE A 646 6.46 -18.47 0.87
C ILE A 646 7.05 -19.21 2.08
N ASP A 647 6.88 -20.54 2.15
CA ASP A 647 7.42 -21.37 3.23
C ASP A 647 8.95 -21.44 3.24
N ALA A 648 9.59 -21.17 2.09
CA ALA A 648 11.05 -21.12 1.94
C ALA A 648 11.65 -19.71 2.12
N LEU A 649 10.86 -18.69 2.48
CA LEU A 649 11.38 -17.33 2.67
C LEU A 649 12.38 -17.28 3.84
N PRO A 650 13.58 -16.70 3.64
CA PRO A 650 14.49 -16.37 4.74
C PRO A 650 13.86 -15.39 5.73
N GLU A 651 14.17 -15.52 7.02
CA GLU A 651 13.61 -14.68 8.07
C GLU A 651 13.87 -13.18 7.84
N ASP A 652 15.06 -12.81 7.38
CA ASP A 652 15.44 -11.42 7.07
C ASP A 652 14.79 -10.86 5.80
N LYS A 653 14.09 -11.71 5.03
CA LYS A 653 13.38 -11.38 3.79
C LYS A 653 11.86 -11.55 3.92
N ASN A 654 11.38 -12.11 5.03
CA ASN A 654 9.95 -12.24 5.31
C ASN A 654 9.46 -11.02 6.08
N TYR A 655 8.81 -10.08 5.40
CA TYR A 655 8.25 -8.87 5.99
C TYR A 655 6.74 -8.75 5.71
N PRO A 656 6.00 -7.92 6.45
CA PRO A 656 4.55 -7.73 6.25
C PRO A 656 4.20 -7.24 4.84
N VAL A 657 3.09 -7.72 4.28
CA VAL A 657 2.66 -7.36 2.91
C VAL A 657 2.42 -5.84 2.77
N LYS A 658 1.95 -5.16 3.83
CA LYS A 658 1.76 -3.71 3.82
C LYS A 658 3.05 -2.91 3.56
N ASP A 659 4.22 -3.50 3.81
CA ASP A 659 5.51 -2.82 3.67
C ASP A 659 6.13 -3.07 2.27
N PHE A 660 5.51 -3.91 1.43
CA PHE A 660 5.93 -4.12 0.05
C PHE A 660 5.66 -2.86 -0.78
N LYS A 661 6.68 -2.35 -1.47
CA LYS A 661 6.57 -1.15 -2.33
C LYS A 661 6.74 -1.48 -3.81
N TYR A 662 7.81 -2.23 -4.12
CA TYR A 662 8.16 -2.67 -5.47
C TYR A 662 9.15 -3.83 -5.37
N GLN A 663 9.23 -4.62 -6.43
CA GLN A 663 10.15 -5.74 -6.52
C GLN A 663 11.60 -5.26 -6.75
N LYS A 664 12.53 -5.56 -5.82
CA LYS A 664 13.98 -5.40 -6.03
C LYS A 664 14.67 -6.75 -6.24
N THR A 665 14.13 -7.78 -5.61
CA THR A 665 14.64 -9.15 -5.57
C THR A 665 13.51 -10.14 -5.87
N THR A 666 13.86 -11.41 -6.04
CA THR A 666 12.85 -12.48 -6.17
C THR A 666 12.08 -12.71 -4.87
N PHE A 667 12.65 -12.41 -3.70
CA PHE A 667 11.97 -12.56 -2.42
C PHE A 667 10.86 -11.52 -2.24
N ASP A 668 11.09 -10.28 -2.67
CA ASP A 668 10.06 -9.23 -2.63
C ASP A 668 8.83 -9.63 -3.46
N ALA A 669 9.04 -10.36 -4.57
CA ALA A 669 7.94 -10.87 -5.37
C ALA A 669 7.11 -11.93 -4.62
N VAL A 670 7.75 -12.80 -3.85
CA VAL A 670 7.03 -13.80 -3.04
C VAL A 670 6.12 -13.10 -2.01
N VAL A 671 6.60 -12.02 -1.39
CA VAL A 671 5.79 -11.25 -0.42
C VAL A 671 4.69 -10.44 -1.12
N GLY A 672 5.05 -9.59 -2.09
CA GLY A 672 4.13 -8.64 -2.73
C GLY A 672 3.13 -9.28 -3.70
N TYR A 673 3.50 -10.39 -4.35
CA TYR A 673 2.69 -11.01 -5.41
C TYR A 673 2.02 -12.26 -4.87
N SER A 674 2.81 -13.25 -4.42
CA SER A 674 2.26 -14.56 -4.01
C SER A 674 1.51 -14.50 -2.68
N LYS A 675 2.15 -14.01 -1.61
CA LYS A 675 1.51 -13.89 -0.30
C LYS A 675 0.37 -12.87 -0.33
N GLY A 676 0.56 -11.75 -1.04
CA GLY A 676 -0.50 -10.77 -1.28
C GLY A 676 -1.72 -11.34 -2.02
N ALA A 677 -1.52 -12.14 -3.08
CA ALA A 677 -2.63 -12.77 -3.82
C ALA A 677 -3.46 -13.73 -2.95
N PHE A 678 -2.83 -14.43 -1.99
CA PHE A 678 -3.57 -15.25 -1.01
C PHE A 678 -4.48 -14.43 -0.09
N ILE A 679 -4.19 -13.16 0.18
CA ILE A 679 -5.09 -12.28 0.95
C ILE A 679 -6.39 -12.08 0.17
N PHE A 680 -6.30 -11.80 -1.13
CA PHE A 680 -7.48 -11.64 -1.99
C PHE A 680 -8.26 -12.94 -2.15
N GLU A 681 -7.57 -14.07 -2.26
CA GLU A 681 -8.23 -15.38 -2.28
C GLU A 681 -8.97 -15.68 -0.97
N GLU A 682 -8.38 -15.31 0.17
CA GLU A 682 -9.00 -15.49 1.47
C GLU A 682 -10.27 -14.63 1.62
N ILE A 683 -10.23 -13.37 1.15
CA ILE A 683 -11.42 -12.50 1.10
C ILE A 683 -12.48 -13.12 0.19
N ARG A 684 -12.11 -13.57 -1.02
CA ARG A 684 -13.04 -14.20 -1.97
C ARG A 684 -13.73 -15.42 -1.38
N LYS A 685 -12.98 -16.33 -0.73
CA LYS A 685 -13.57 -17.49 -0.05
C LYS A 685 -14.54 -17.10 1.05
N LEU A 686 -14.29 -15.99 1.76
CA LEU A 686 -15.13 -15.54 2.86
C LEU A 686 -16.47 -14.96 2.40
N ILE A 687 -16.49 -14.17 1.32
CA ILE A 687 -17.69 -13.44 0.87
C ILE A 687 -18.31 -13.97 -0.43
N GLY A 688 -17.64 -14.89 -1.12
CA GLY A 688 -18.04 -15.45 -2.41
C GLY A 688 -17.73 -14.54 -3.60
N ASP A 689 -17.71 -15.16 -4.80
CA ASP A 689 -17.30 -14.50 -6.05
C ASP A 689 -18.18 -13.29 -6.41
N GLU A 690 -19.50 -13.41 -6.26
CA GLU A 690 -20.43 -12.34 -6.64
C GLU A 690 -20.13 -11.05 -5.87
N LEU A 691 -20.02 -11.13 -4.55
CA LEU A 691 -19.74 -9.97 -3.70
C LEU A 691 -18.29 -9.47 -3.89
N PHE A 692 -17.33 -10.39 -4.07
CA PHE A 692 -15.94 -10.04 -4.30
C PHE A 692 -15.76 -9.19 -5.56
N PHE A 693 -16.25 -9.64 -6.71
CA PHE A 693 -16.13 -8.87 -7.96
C PHE A 693 -17.06 -7.66 -8.01
N LYS A 694 -18.18 -7.69 -7.29
CA LYS A 694 -19.01 -6.48 -7.09
C LYS A 694 -18.26 -5.38 -6.33
N ALA A 695 -17.51 -5.74 -5.29
CA ALA A 695 -16.66 -4.80 -4.57
C ALA A 695 -15.58 -4.22 -5.49
N LEU A 696 -14.88 -5.07 -6.25
CA LEU A 696 -13.84 -4.59 -7.19
C LEU A 696 -14.39 -3.67 -8.28
N LYS A 697 -15.57 -3.96 -8.85
CA LYS A 697 -16.25 -3.05 -9.79
C LYS A 697 -16.52 -1.69 -9.18
N SER A 698 -17.13 -1.68 -7.99
CA SER A 698 -17.44 -0.42 -7.31
C SER A 698 -16.17 0.33 -6.88
N PHE A 699 -15.11 -0.41 -6.52
CA PHE A 699 -13.80 0.15 -6.23
C PHE A 699 -13.21 0.89 -7.42
N ALA A 700 -13.20 0.26 -8.61
CA ALA A 700 -12.74 0.88 -9.85
C ALA A 700 -13.54 2.15 -10.18
N GLU A 701 -14.87 2.08 -10.14
CA GLU A 701 -15.76 3.20 -10.44
C GLU A 701 -15.53 4.41 -9.52
N LYS A 702 -15.27 4.19 -8.23
CA LYS A 702 -15.06 5.28 -7.25
C LYS A 702 -13.66 5.90 -7.30
N ASN A 703 -12.65 5.12 -7.68
CA ASN A 703 -11.24 5.48 -7.52
C ASN A 703 -10.46 5.66 -8.83
N THR A 704 -11.09 5.47 -9.99
CA THR A 704 -10.48 5.81 -11.29
C THR A 704 -10.00 7.27 -11.31
N GLY A 705 -8.75 7.49 -11.71
CA GLY A 705 -8.08 8.80 -11.72
C GLY A 705 -7.64 9.29 -10.34
N LYS A 706 -7.52 8.40 -9.34
CA LYS A 706 -7.12 8.73 -7.96
C LYS A 706 -6.12 7.71 -7.41
N ARG A 707 -5.38 8.11 -6.38
CA ARG A 707 -4.61 7.19 -5.53
C ARG A 707 -5.53 6.49 -4.54
N ALA A 708 -5.32 5.20 -4.34
CA ALA A 708 -6.04 4.40 -3.37
C ALA A 708 -5.08 3.56 -2.51
N TYR A 709 -5.53 3.31 -1.29
CA TYR A 709 -4.80 2.66 -0.21
C TYR A 709 -5.45 1.30 0.13
N TRP A 710 -4.73 0.42 0.83
CA TRP A 710 -5.28 -0.83 1.38
C TRP A 710 -6.58 -0.62 2.17
N MET A 711 -6.70 0.50 2.88
CA MET A 711 -7.90 0.84 3.65
C MET A 711 -9.12 1.13 2.78
N ASN A 712 -8.94 1.70 1.57
CA ASN A 712 -10.04 1.91 0.64
C ASN A 712 -10.57 0.57 0.13
N LEU A 713 -9.69 -0.36 -0.24
CA LEU A 713 -10.07 -1.74 -0.64
C LEU A 713 -10.81 -2.46 0.49
N THR A 714 -10.25 -2.40 1.70
CA THR A 714 -10.85 -2.99 2.91
C THR A 714 -12.27 -2.46 3.12
N SER A 715 -12.45 -1.14 3.00
CA SER A 715 -13.76 -0.50 3.17
C SER A 715 -14.74 -0.87 2.06
N GLU A 716 -14.25 -1.06 0.83
CA GLU A 716 -15.10 -1.48 -0.28
C GLU A 716 -15.60 -2.92 -0.10
N PHE A 717 -14.72 -3.87 0.24
CA PHE A 717 -15.12 -5.24 0.56
C PHE A 717 -16.07 -5.32 1.76
N ALA A 718 -15.83 -4.53 2.80
CA ALA A 718 -16.74 -4.43 3.94
C ALA A 718 -18.14 -3.94 3.50
N SER A 719 -18.21 -2.90 2.67
CA SER A 719 -19.46 -2.22 2.30
C SER A 719 -20.44 -3.10 1.53
N VAL A 720 -19.96 -4.09 0.76
CA VAL A 720 -20.82 -4.95 -0.06
C VAL A 720 -21.56 -6.03 0.73
N THR A 721 -21.10 -6.36 1.94
CA THR A 721 -21.69 -7.44 2.76
C THR A 721 -23.01 -7.06 3.43
N LYS A 722 -23.24 -5.76 3.71
CA LYS A 722 -24.40 -5.21 4.44
C LYS A 722 -24.66 -5.82 5.83
N ASP A 723 -23.72 -6.60 6.36
CA ASP A 723 -23.78 -7.28 7.67
C ASP A 723 -22.62 -6.79 8.53
N THR A 724 -22.93 -6.09 9.63
CA THR A 724 -21.94 -5.51 10.55
C THR A 724 -20.97 -6.54 11.10
N LEU A 725 -21.41 -7.79 11.31
CA LEU A 725 -20.52 -8.85 11.81
C LEU A 725 -19.56 -9.35 10.72
N GLN A 726 -19.97 -9.34 9.45
CA GLN A 726 -19.09 -9.67 8.33
C GLN A 726 -18.11 -8.55 8.02
N ASP A 727 -18.54 -7.30 8.09
CA ASP A 727 -17.66 -6.12 8.01
C ASP A 727 -16.50 -6.24 9.03
N LEU A 728 -16.83 -6.43 10.31
CA LEU A 728 -15.82 -6.58 11.37
C LEU A 728 -14.85 -7.74 11.11
N LYS A 729 -15.33 -8.86 10.55
CA LYS A 729 -14.48 -10.00 10.17
C LYS A 729 -13.53 -9.64 9.04
N ILE A 730 -14.00 -8.95 8.00
CA ILE A 730 -13.17 -8.54 6.85
C ILE A 730 -12.08 -7.59 7.32
N ARG A 731 -12.43 -6.57 8.11
CA ARG A 731 -11.46 -5.61 8.64
C ARG A 731 -10.41 -6.29 9.51
N LYS A 732 -10.84 -7.18 10.41
CA LYS A 732 -9.94 -7.95 11.26
C LYS A 732 -9.01 -8.84 10.43
N LEU A 733 -9.56 -9.58 9.46
CA LEU A 733 -8.80 -10.46 8.57
C LEU A 733 -7.76 -9.67 7.80
N ILE A 734 -8.15 -8.62 7.07
CA ILE A 734 -7.22 -7.84 6.27
C ILE A 734 -6.14 -7.22 7.17
N ASN A 735 -6.49 -6.68 8.33
CA ASN A 735 -5.51 -6.14 9.26
C ASN A 735 -4.51 -7.20 9.76
N GLU A 736 -4.97 -8.36 10.19
CA GLU A 736 -4.08 -9.45 10.66
C GLU A 736 -3.14 -9.92 9.55
N TRP A 737 -3.64 -10.06 8.33
CA TRP A 737 -2.87 -10.59 7.21
C TRP A 737 -1.89 -9.58 6.61
N LEU A 738 -2.25 -8.29 6.58
CA LEU A 738 -1.36 -7.24 6.08
C LEU A 738 -0.18 -6.96 7.01
N ASN A 739 -0.38 -7.10 8.33
CA ASN A 739 0.61 -6.77 9.34
C ASN A 739 1.49 -7.97 9.76
N SER A 740 1.11 -9.20 9.43
CA SER A 740 1.80 -10.41 9.90
C SER A 740 2.75 -11.02 8.86
N THR A 741 3.90 -11.50 9.35
CA THR A 741 4.84 -12.34 8.61
C THR A 741 4.45 -13.82 8.61
N ASP A 742 3.57 -14.23 9.52
CA ASP A 742 3.39 -15.62 9.92
C ASP A 742 2.43 -16.38 9.01
N ILE A 743 2.70 -17.68 8.86
CA ILE A 743 1.87 -18.66 8.16
C ILE A 743 1.46 -19.77 9.12
N ALA A 744 0.18 -20.11 9.13
CA ALA A 744 -0.36 -21.08 10.07
C ALA A 744 0.01 -22.52 9.66
N GLU A 745 0.27 -23.36 10.65
CA GLU A 745 0.21 -24.81 10.48
C GLU A 745 -1.23 -25.26 10.70
N ILE A 746 -1.78 -26.01 9.75
CA ILE A 746 -3.12 -26.58 9.82
C ILE A 746 -3.00 -28.08 9.89
N ARG A 747 -3.73 -28.69 10.82
CA ARG A 747 -3.86 -30.15 10.93
C ARG A 747 -5.14 -30.54 11.66
N PHE A 748 -5.57 -31.79 11.52
CA PHE A 748 -6.53 -32.38 12.45
C PHE A 748 -5.99 -32.29 13.88
N ALA A 749 -6.80 -31.76 14.80
CA ALA A 749 -6.47 -31.74 16.21
C ALA A 749 -6.70 -33.12 16.85
N ASP A 750 -7.75 -33.81 16.39
CA ASP A 750 -8.15 -35.15 16.82
C ASP A 750 -8.69 -35.94 15.61
N VAL A 751 -8.79 -37.26 15.76
CA VAL A 751 -9.50 -38.11 14.79
C VAL A 751 -10.98 -37.71 14.70
N PRO A 752 -11.61 -37.72 13.50
CA PRO A 752 -13.05 -37.49 13.38
C PRO A 752 -13.87 -38.40 14.30
N VAL A 753 -14.79 -37.81 15.07
CA VAL A 753 -15.62 -38.51 16.06
C VAL A 753 -17.02 -38.72 15.52
N PHE A 754 -17.49 -39.96 15.49
CA PHE A 754 -18.84 -40.30 15.01
C PHE A 754 -19.84 -40.36 16.16
N GLU A 755 -20.88 -39.51 16.11
CA GLU A 755 -21.96 -39.45 17.10
C GLU A 755 -23.32 -39.58 16.39
N GLY A 756 -23.91 -40.78 16.45
CA GLY A 756 -25.18 -41.07 15.76
C GLY A 756 -25.07 -40.83 14.26
N ASP A 757 -25.92 -39.95 13.74
CA ASP A 757 -25.95 -39.55 12.32
C ASP A 757 -25.08 -38.31 12.04
N SER A 758 -24.02 -38.09 12.81
CA SER A 758 -23.12 -36.95 12.64
C SER A 758 -21.65 -37.30 12.86
N VAL A 759 -20.77 -36.52 12.24
CA VAL A 759 -19.32 -36.52 12.50
C VAL A 759 -18.90 -35.17 13.07
N GLU A 760 -18.07 -35.19 14.09
CA GLU A 760 -17.35 -34.04 14.60
C GLU A 760 -15.91 -34.07 14.11
N ILE A 761 -15.46 -32.95 13.53
CA ILE A 761 -14.10 -32.75 13.04
C ILE A 761 -13.46 -31.63 13.85
N SER A 762 -12.31 -31.92 14.47
CA SER A 762 -11.50 -30.93 15.19
C SER A 762 -10.29 -30.54 14.35
N ILE A 763 -10.12 -29.24 14.08
CA ILE A 763 -9.01 -28.69 13.28
C ILE A 763 -8.19 -27.75 14.16
N SER A 764 -6.88 -27.96 14.21
CA SER A 764 -5.94 -27.04 14.85
C SER A 764 -5.30 -26.08 13.85
N SER A 765 -5.11 -24.83 14.29
CA SER A 765 -4.38 -23.78 13.59
C SER A 765 -3.37 -23.16 14.55
N SER A 766 -2.08 -23.10 14.17
CA SER A 766 -1.04 -22.60 15.07
C SER A 766 -1.17 -21.12 15.45
N LEU A 767 -1.90 -20.32 14.68
CA LEU A 767 -2.01 -18.87 14.87
C LEU A 767 -3.34 -18.40 15.46
N GLY A 768 -4.38 -19.25 15.46
CA GLY A 768 -5.71 -18.86 15.97
C GLY A 768 -6.30 -17.60 15.31
N ARG A 769 -6.04 -17.40 14.01
CA ARG A 769 -6.52 -16.26 13.22
C ARG A 769 -7.69 -16.63 12.34
N VAL A 770 -8.44 -15.63 11.87
CA VAL A 770 -9.54 -15.87 10.93
C VAL A 770 -9.00 -16.38 9.60
N GLN A 771 -9.34 -17.63 9.25
CA GLN A 771 -8.87 -18.29 8.04
C GLN A 771 -9.84 -19.38 7.59
N SER A 772 -10.09 -19.47 6.29
CA SER A 772 -10.97 -20.41 5.61
C SER A 772 -10.17 -21.59 5.07
N VAL A 773 -10.57 -22.79 5.48
CA VAL A 773 -9.93 -24.06 5.16
C VAL A 773 -10.91 -24.96 4.41
N PRO A 774 -10.63 -25.35 3.15
CA PRO A 774 -11.47 -26.30 2.45
C PRO A 774 -11.48 -27.66 3.15
N VAL A 775 -12.65 -28.28 3.25
CA VAL A 775 -12.80 -29.67 3.67
C VAL A 775 -13.47 -30.46 2.56
N ILE A 776 -12.95 -31.65 2.26
CA ILE A 776 -13.61 -32.62 1.38
C ILE A 776 -13.93 -33.88 2.18
N ILE A 777 -15.23 -34.16 2.32
CA ILE A 777 -15.76 -35.37 2.94
C ILE A 777 -16.21 -36.32 1.83
N THR A 778 -15.71 -37.55 1.83
CA THR A 778 -16.14 -38.60 0.90
C THR A 778 -16.98 -39.62 1.64
N TYR A 779 -18.17 -39.94 1.15
CA TYR A 779 -19.08 -40.88 1.80
C TYR A 779 -18.82 -42.34 1.36
N ASN A 780 -19.19 -43.31 2.19
CA ASN A 780 -19.02 -44.73 1.84
C ASN A 780 -19.93 -45.16 0.68
N ALA A 781 -21.13 -44.58 0.57
CA ALA A 781 -22.07 -44.85 -0.52
C ALA A 781 -21.65 -44.23 -1.87
N GLY A 782 -20.51 -43.52 -1.92
CA GLY A 782 -20.12 -42.67 -3.04
C GLY A 782 -20.68 -41.25 -2.92
N GLY A 783 -20.01 -40.30 -3.59
CA GLY A 783 -20.30 -38.87 -3.48
C GLY A 783 -19.29 -38.11 -2.59
N LYS A 784 -19.16 -36.81 -2.83
CA LYS A 784 -18.26 -35.90 -2.11
C LYS A 784 -19.04 -34.67 -1.65
N TYR A 785 -18.73 -34.20 -0.45
CA TYR A 785 -19.14 -32.90 0.07
C TYR A 785 -17.90 -32.02 0.20
N LYS A 786 -17.93 -30.81 -0.37
CA LYS A 786 -16.88 -29.80 -0.26
C LYS A 786 -17.48 -28.57 0.41
N ASP A 787 -16.80 -28.06 1.43
CA ASP A 787 -17.19 -26.82 2.12
C ASP A 787 -15.94 -26.07 2.62
N TYR A 788 -16.12 -24.81 3.02
CA TYR A 788 -15.08 -23.93 3.54
C TYR A 788 -15.29 -23.66 5.03
N LEU A 789 -14.41 -24.18 5.87
CA LEU A 789 -14.50 -24.06 7.32
C LEU A 789 -13.72 -22.85 7.81
N VAL A 790 -14.41 -21.91 8.44
CA VAL A 790 -13.80 -20.69 8.98
C VAL A 790 -13.25 -20.96 10.36
N LEU A 791 -11.92 -21.07 10.46
CA LEU A 791 -11.17 -21.13 11.70
C LEU A 791 -11.12 -19.75 12.36
N ARG A 792 -11.18 -19.72 13.69
CA ARG A 792 -11.13 -18.50 14.52
C ARG A 792 -10.24 -18.62 15.74
N ASP A 793 -10.02 -19.85 16.19
CA ASP A 793 -9.25 -20.18 17.38
C ASP A 793 -8.11 -21.15 17.04
N THR A 794 -7.27 -21.49 18.01
CA THR A 794 -6.20 -22.47 17.81
C THR A 794 -6.73 -23.90 17.64
N ILE A 795 -7.93 -24.18 18.14
CA ILE A 795 -8.68 -25.44 17.95
C ILE A 795 -10.11 -25.09 17.59
N ASN A 796 -10.63 -25.66 16.51
CA ASN A 796 -11.96 -25.38 15.97
C ASN A 796 -12.69 -26.69 15.74
N LYS A 797 -13.95 -26.77 16.20
CA LYS A 797 -14.78 -27.97 16.08
C LYS A 797 -15.95 -27.73 15.15
N PHE A 798 -16.16 -28.64 14.22
CA PHE A 798 -17.23 -28.59 13.23
C PHE A 798 -18.01 -29.89 13.24
N ARG A 799 -19.33 -29.82 13.17
CA ARG A 799 -20.22 -30.98 13.17
C ARG A 799 -20.99 -31.07 11.85
N PHE A 800 -20.94 -32.23 11.20
CA PHE A 800 -21.60 -32.48 9.92
C PHE A 800 -22.58 -33.65 10.04
N PRO A 801 -23.78 -33.56 9.42
CA PRO A 801 -24.68 -34.70 9.32
C PRO A 801 -24.13 -35.74 8.34
N VAL A 802 -24.30 -37.03 8.67
CA VAL A 802 -23.80 -38.17 7.90
C VAL A 802 -24.88 -39.24 7.78
N SER A 803 -25.33 -39.51 6.55
CA SER A 803 -26.41 -40.49 6.28
C SER A 803 -25.91 -41.87 5.83
N SER A 804 -24.64 -42.02 5.43
CA SER A 804 -24.10 -43.26 4.85
C SER A 804 -22.69 -43.64 5.34
N GLY A 805 -22.22 -43.04 6.44
CA GLY A 805 -20.83 -43.15 6.91
C GLY A 805 -19.82 -42.45 5.99
N ILE A 806 -18.63 -42.16 6.51
CA ILE A 806 -17.56 -41.45 5.80
C ILE A 806 -16.42 -42.41 5.47
N SER A 807 -15.93 -42.36 4.23
CA SER A 807 -14.75 -43.10 3.79
C SER A 807 -13.46 -42.33 4.03
N SER A 808 -13.48 -41.00 3.81
CA SER A 808 -12.34 -40.13 4.12
C SER A 808 -12.72 -38.66 4.30
N VAL A 809 -11.85 -37.94 5.02
CA VAL A 809 -11.89 -36.49 5.18
C VAL A 809 -10.52 -35.93 4.77
N LYS A 810 -10.51 -34.91 3.89
CA LYS A 810 -9.30 -34.19 3.49
C LYS A 810 -9.41 -32.72 3.88
N LEU A 811 -8.37 -32.17 4.48
CA LEU A 811 -8.21 -30.74 4.71
C LEU A 811 -7.34 -30.12 3.62
N ASP A 812 -7.83 -29.05 3.02
CA ASP A 812 -7.15 -28.26 1.99
C ASP A 812 -6.41 -29.08 0.91
N PRO A 813 -7.06 -30.08 0.28
CA PRO A 813 -6.39 -30.98 -0.66
C PRO A 813 -5.94 -30.30 -1.96
N GLU A 814 -6.44 -29.09 -2.21
CA GLU A 814 -6.20 -28.31 -3.42
C GLU A 814 -5.32 -27.06 -3.15
N LEU A 815 -4.77 -26.93 -1.94
CA LEU A 815 -3.81 -25.89 -1.55
C LEU A 815 -4.38 -24.45 -1.61
N GLU A 816 -5.66 -24.28 -1.31
CA GLU A 816 -6.40 -23.01 -1.38
C GLU A 816 -6.18 -22.11 -0.16
N THR A 817 -5.47 -22.61 0.86
CA THR A 817 -5.21 -21.87 2.10
C THR A 817 -3.74 -21.47 2.22
N LEU A 818 -3.47 -20.22 2.62
CA LEU A 818 -2.11 -19.80 3.00
C LEU A 818 -1.70 -20.47 4.32
N ARG A 819 -0.96 -21.57 4.20
CA ARG A 819 -0.47 -22.35 5.34
C ARG A 819 0.92 -22.90 5.06
N LYS A 820 1.58 -23.37 6.11
CA LYS A 820 2.73 -24.25 5.93
C LYS A 820 2.30 -25.52 5.22
N ILE A 821 3.15 -25.95 4.31
CA ILE A 821 2.93 -27.17 3.52
C ILE A 821 3.80 -28.29 4.06
N ASN A 822 3.21 -29.48 4.17
CA ASN A 822 3.90 -30.65 4.66
C ASN A 822 4.96 -31.10 3.65
N ARG A 823 5.97 -31.83 4.13
CA ARG A 823 7.03 -32.38 3.28
C ARG A 823 6.48 -33.17 2.08
N TRP A 824 5.42 -33.97 2.29
CA TRP A 824 4.83 -34.82 1.26
C TRP A 824 4.01 -34.06 0.21
N GLU A 825 3.68 -32.80 0.48
CA GLU A 825 3.02 -31.90 -0.47
C GLU A 825 4.03 -31.18 -1.38
N LYS A 826 5.33 -31.27 -1.08
CA LYS A 826 6.41 -30.66 -1.84
C LYS A 826 6.97 -31.66 -2.86
N PRO A 827 6.90 -31.37 -4.17
CA PRO A 827 7.59 -32.19 -5.16
C PRO A 827 9.10 -31.98 -5.05
N PHE A 828 9.85 -32.98 -5.50
CA PHE A 828 11.31 -32.85 -5.61
C PHE A 828 11.67 -31.87 -6.73
N SER A 829 12.77 -31.15 -6.58
CA SER A 829 13.25 -30.24 -7.63
C SER A 829 14.75 -30.27 -7.74
N PHE A 830 15.24 -29.98 -8.95
CA PHE A 830 16.68 -29.94 -9.18
C PHE A 830 17.35 -28.80 -8.40
N ASN A 831 16.64 -27.69 -8.17
CA ASN A 831 17.13 -26.59 -7.36
C ASN A 831 17.36 -27.01 -5.89
N GLN A 832 16.47 -27.84 -5.31
CA GLN A 832 16.66 -28.39 -3.96
C GLN A 832 17.92 -29.26 -3.90
N VAL A 833 18.12 -30.12 -4.92
CA VAL A 833 19.31 -30.99 -5.00
C VAL A 833 20.58 -30.14 -5.08
N LEU A 834 20.65 -29.17 -6.00
CA LEU A 834 21.80 -28.28 -6.16
C LEU A 834 22.10 -27.46 -4.90
N SER A 835 21.06 -26.95 -4.24
CA SER A 835 21.22 -26.14 -3.01
C SER A 835 21.66 -26.97 -1.80
N SER A 836 21.51 -28.30 -1.85
CA SER A 836 21.88 -29.21 -0.75
C SER A 836 23.36 -29.60 -0.71
N LYS A 837 24.19 -29.02 -1.59
CA LYS A 837 25.61 -29.40 -1.81
C LYS A 837 25.75 -30.90 -2.11
N PRO A 838 25.20 -31.35 -3.24
CA PRO A 838 25.14 -32.77 -3.55
C PRO A 838 26.52 -33.32 -3.90
N ILE A 839 26.65 -34.63 -3.92
CA ILE A 839 27.79 -35.34 -4.52
C ILE A 839 27.40 -35.77 -5.94
N VAL A 840 28.25 -35.48 -6.93
CA VAL A 840 28.02 -35.90 -8.31
C VAL A 840 28.68 -37.24 -8.58
N ILE A 841 27.90 -38.23 -9.02
CA ILE A 841 28.36 -39.56 -9.39
C ILE A 841 28.49 -39.66 -10.90
N LEU A 842 29.72 -39.83 -11.35
CA LEU A 842 30.10 -39.96 -12.75
C LEU A 842 29.94 -41.41 -13.24
N PRO A 843 29.76 -41.60 -14.55
CA PRO A 843 29.91 -42.90 -15.19
C PRO A 843 31.30 -43.51 -14.94
N ASP A 844 31.45 -44.81 -15.22
CA ASP A 844 32.75 -45.47 -15.23
C ASP A 844 33.73 -44.76 -16.19
N LYS A 845 35.02 -44.64 -15.81
CA LYS A 845 36.06 -43.98 -16.64
C LYS A 845 36.23 -44.58 -18.03
N LYS A 846 35.81 -45.83 -18.23
CA LYS A 846 35.86 -46.56 -19.51
C LYS A 846 34.65 -46.28 -20.40
N SER A 847 33.63 -45.61 -19.88
CA SER A 847 32.40 -45.26 -20.61
C SER A 847 32.67 -44.20 -21.67
N PRO A 848 32.04 -44.29 -22.86
CA PRO A 848 32.06 -43.19 -23.83
C PRO A 848 31.45 -41.89 -23.28
N ASP A 849 30.55 -41.98 -22.29
CA ASP A 849 29.87 -40.84 -21.69
C ASP A 849 30.68 -40.13 -20.58
N PHE A 850 31.80 -40.70 -20.13
CA PHE A 850 32.59 -40.14 -19.02
C PHE A 850 33.07 -38.72 -19.33
N LYS A 851 33.53 -38.49 -20.55
CA LYS A 851 34.00 -37.17 -20.99
C LYS A 851 32.89 -36.13 -20.93
N ILE A 852 31.69 -36.48 -21.38
CA ILE A 852 30.52 -35.60 -21.42
C ILE A 852 30.04 -35.27 -20.00
N ALA A 853 30.03 -36.28 -19.11
CA ALA A 853 29.72 -36.08 -17.70
C ALA A 853 30.72 -35.13 -17.02
N MET A 854 32.02 -35.28 -17.31
CA MET A 854 33.06 -34.37 -16.81
C MET A 854 32.92 -32.95 -17.35
N ASP A 855 32.62 -32.81 -18.64
CA ASP A 855 32.36 -31.49 -19.24
C ASP A 855 31.16 -30.82 -18.57
N TYR A 856 30.10 -31.57 -18.25
CA TYR A 856 28.94 -31.05 -17.53
C TYR A 856 29.26 -30.65 -16.08
N VAL A 857 30.09 -31.44 -15.37
CA VAL A 857 30.60 -31.08 -14.04
C VAL A 857 31.35 -29.75 -14.07
N ASN A 858 32.20 -29.54 -15.08
CA ASN A 858 32.93 -28.28 -15.23
C ASN A 858 31.97 -27.10 -15.44
N ILE A 859 30.89 -27.29 -16.19
CA ILE A 859 29.85 -26.28 -16.41
C ILE A 859 29.14 -25.93 -15.10
N LEU A 860 28.73 -26.93 -14.32
CA LEU A 860 28.11 -26.70 -13.01
C LEU A 860 29.05 -25.97 -12.06
N LYS A 861 30.34 -26.35 -11.99
CA LYS A 861 31.33 -25.64 -11.17
C LYS A 861 31.55 -24.20 -11.63
N SER A 862 31.66 -23.98 -12.95
CA SER A 862 31.81 -22.63 -13.52
C SER A 862 30.59 -21.74 -13.29
N SER A 863 29.42 -22.35 -13.05
CA SER A 863 28.17 -21.68 -12.71
C SER A 863 28.05 -21.33 -11.21
N GLY A 864 29.08 -21.63 -10.41
CA GLY A 864 29.15 -21.27 -8.98
C GLY A 864 28.62 -22.32 -8.02
N TYR A 865 28.34 -23.55 -8.47
CA TYR A 865 27.91 -24.64 -7.59
C TYR A 865 29.11 -25.36 -6.97
N ASP A 866 29.07 -25.56 -5.65
CA ASP A 866 30.10 -26.26 -4.88
C ASP A 866 29.65 -27.69 -4.58
N PHE A 867 30.46 -28.66 -5.03
CA PHE A 867 30.20 -30.09 -4.85
C PHE A 867 31.46 -30.93 -5.09
N GLU A 868 31.47 -32.09 -4.46
CA GLU A 868 32.42 -33.17 -4.72
C GLU A 868 31.88 -34.10 -5.81
N TYR A 869 32.78 -34.83 -6.48
CA TYR A 869 32.38 -35.82 -7.48
C TYR A 869 33.24 -37.08 -7.38
N TYR A 870 32.60 -38.23 -7.58
CA TYR A 870 33.22 -39.55 -7.54
C TYR A 870 32.74 -40.38 -8.72
N THR A 871 33.53 -41.39 -9.12
CA THR A 871 33.00 -42.50 -9.93
C THR A 871 32.36 -43.52 -8.99
N TYR A 872 31.42 -44.33 -9.48
CA TYR A 872 30.75 -45.36 -8.68
C TYR A 872 31.70 -46.21 -7.82
N ASP A 873 32.83 -46.67 -8.39
CA ASP A 873 33.77 -47.54 -7.65
C ASP A 873 34.54 -46.84 -6.51
N ASN A 874 34.45 -45.51 -6.39
CA ASN A 874 35.27 -44.70 -5.47
C ASN A 874 34.45 -43.92 -4.42
N ILE A 875 33.13 -44.13 -4.34
CA ILE A 875 32.28 -43.49 -3.33
C ILE A 875 32.15 -44.36 -2.07
N SER A 876 32.11 -43.74 -0.89
CA SER A 876 31.90 -44.45 0.37
C SER A 876 30.42 -44.73 0.66
N ALA A 877 30.14 -45.70 1.54
CA ALA A 877 28.77 -45.95 2.00
C ALA A 877 28.17 -44.77 2.78
N ASP A 878 29.00 -44.02 3.51
CA ASP A 878 28.56 -42.84 4.26
C ASP A 878 28.13 -41.71 3.31
N ASP A 879 28.89 -41.48 2.23
CA ASP A 879 28.53 -40.51 1.20
C ASP A 879 27.20 -40.86 0.53
N LEU A 880 26.98 -42.14 0.25
CA LEU A 880 25.72 -42.63 -0.32
C LEU A 880 24.53 -42.53 0.63
N ASN A 881 24.74 -42.55 1.95
CA ASN A 881 23.66 -42.55 2.94
C ASN A 881 23.32 -41.14 3.46
N TYR A 882 24.29 -40.23 3.49
CA TYR A 882 24.17 -38.95 4.19
C TYR A 882 24.34 -37.71 3.30
N SER A 883 24.59 -37.88 2.00
CA SER A 883 24.67 -36.78 1.03
C SER A 883 23.54 -36.84 0.02
N SER A 884 23.12 -35.68 -0.48
CA SER A 884 22.29 -35.65 -1.69
C SER A 884 23.13 -36.03 -2.90
N LEU A 885 22.53 -36.63 -3.93
CA LEU A 885 23.27 -37.21 -5.05
C LEU A 885 22.81 -36.63 -6.40
N ILE A 886 23.74 -36.48 -7.34
CA ILE A 886 23.46 -36.26 -8.77
C ILE A 886 24.11 -37.41 -9.54
N LEU A 887 23.31 -38.28 -10.15
CA LEU A 887 23.75 -39.44 -10.91
C LEU A 887 23.79 -39.11 -12.41
N LEU A 888 24.95 -39.18 -13.04
CA LEU A 888 25.14 -38.91 -14.46
C LEU A 888 25.41 -40.21 -15.24
N GLY A 889 24.85 -40.32 -16.45
CA GLY A 889 25.13 -41.42 -17.39
C GLY A 889 23.91 -42.28 -17.68
N ASN A 890 24.09 -43.59 -17.73
CA ASN A 890 23.02 -44.57 -17.97
C ASN A 890 23.19 -45.83 -17.12
N VAL A 891 22.20 -46.73 -17.17
CA VAL A 891 22.20 -47.96 -16.36
C VAL A 891 23.36 -48.91 -16.67
N LYS A 892 23.99 -48.82 -17.85
CA LYS A 892 25.13 -49.67 -18.22
C LYS A 892 26.43 -49.20 -17.59
N ASN A 893 26.57 -47.90 -17.34
CA ASN A 893 27.84 -47.27 -16.95
C ASN A 893 27.79 -46.54 -15.60
N ASN A 894 26.64 -46.51 -14.93
CA ASN A 894 26.46 -46.03 -13.57
C ASN A 894 25.41 -46.89 -12.85
N LYS A 895 25.86 -47.84 -12.02
CA LYS A 895 24.99 -48.83 -11.37
C LYS A 895 23.97 -48.22 -10.41
N LEU A 896 24.28 -47.08 -9.77
CA LEU A 896 23.33 -46.40 -8.89
C LEU A 896 22.08 -45.95 -9.63
N ILE A 897 22.17 -45.64 -10.93
CA ILE A 897 20.98 -45.27 -11.72
C ILE A 897 19.98 -46.43 -11.74
N GLN A 898 20.45 -47.68 -11.80
CA GLN A 898 19.57 -48.85 -11.74
C GLN A 898 18.97 -49.04 -10.34
N GLU A 899 19.75 -48.82 -9.28
CA GLU A 899 19.27 -48.89 -7.89
C GLU A 899 18.16 -47.86 -7.62
N TYR A 900 18.33 -46.63 -8.12
CA TYR A 900 17.37 -45.55 -8.00
C TYR A 900 16.23 -45.61 -9.04
N ALA A 901 16.30 -46.48 -10.04
CA ALA A 901 15.26 -46.61 -11.07
C ALA A 901 13.89 -46.98 -10.47
N GLY A 902 13.88 -47.71 -9.34
CA GLY A 902 12.65 -48.02 -8.60
C GLY A 902 11.98 -46.81 -7.96
N GLN A 903 12.65 -45.65 -7.89
CA GLN A 903 12.09 -44.39 -7.38
C GLN A 903 11.38 -43.57 -8.45
N LEU A 904 11.48 -43.96 -9.72
CA LEU A 904 10.77 -43.30 -10.81
C LEU A 904 9.27 -43.66 -10.81
N PRO A 905 8.42 -42.81 -11.40
CA PRO A 905 6.99 -43.08 -11.55
C PRO A 905 6.70 -44.40 -12.32
N ASP A 906 5.64 -45.12 -11.95
CA ASP A 906 5.31 -46.46 -12.52
C ASP A 906 5.16 -46.49 -14.05
N ASN A 907 4.80 -45.35 -14.64
CA ASN A 907 4.63 -45.17 -16.08
C ASN A 907 5.95 -44.89 -16.82
N LEU A 908 7.07 -44.82 -16.10
CA LEU A 908 8.43 -44.65 -16.61
C LEU A 908 9.32 -45.76 -16.06
N LYS A 909 9.77 -46.66 -16.93
CA LYS A 909 10.73 -47.71 -16.58
C LYS A 909 12.04 -47.50 -17.30
N LEU A 910 13.15 -47.57 -16.57
CA LEU A 910 14.50 -47.62 -17.13
C LEU A 910 14.90 -49.08 -17.36
N ASP A 911 15.41 -49.38 -18.56
CA ASP A 911 16.06 -50.64 -18.88
C ASP A 911 17.38 -50.41 -19.66
N GLU A 912 18.08 -51.49 -20.00
CA GLU A 912 19.37 -51.41 -20.71
C GLU A 912 19.26 -50.89 -22.15
N ASN A 913 18.05 -50.85 -22.73
CA ASN A 913 17.79 -50.40 -24.10
C ASN A 913 17.17 -49.01 -24.18
N GLY A 914 16.77 -48.41 -23.05
CA GLY A 914 16.23 -47.05 -22.97
C GLY A 914 15.20 -46.87 -21.85
N PHE A 915 14.21 -45.98 -22.06
CA PHE A 915 13.04 -45.92 -21.19
C PHE A 915 11.75 -46.30 -21.92
N LEU A 916 10.88 -46.97 -21.19
CA LEU A 916 9.49 -47.19 -21.57
C LEU A 916 8.65 -46.10 -20.90
N TYR A 917 8.08 -45.21 -21.70
CA TYR A 917 7.13 -44.21 -21.24
C TYR A 917 5.73 -44.57 -21.72
N ASN A 918 4.78 -44.75 -20.80
CA ASN A 918 3.41 -45.21 -21.12
C ASN A 918 3.38 -46.45 -22.04
N LYS A 919 4.31 -47.40 -21.81
CA LYS A 919 4.48 -48.63 -22.61
C LYS A 919 4.94 -48.40 -24.06
N LYS A 920 5.38 -47.18 -24.43
CA LYS A 920 6.06 -46.90 -25.70
C LYS A 920 7.56 -46.82 -25.46
N LEU A 921 8.34 -47.50 -26.31
CA LEU A 921 9.78 -47.40 -26.32
C LEU A 921 10.19 -46.07 -26.95
N VAL A 922 11.04 -45.30 -26.27
CA VAL A 922 11.65 -44.09 -26.82
C VAL A 922 13.14 -44.37 -27.06
N ASP A 923 13.57 -44.24 -28.32
CA ASP A 923 14.94 -44.51 -28.76
C ASP A 923 15.87 -43.32 -28.43
N PHE A 924 17.02 -43.61 -27.82
CA PHE A 924 17.81 -42.67 -27.02
C PHE A 924 18.98 -42.01 -27.70
N LYS A 925 19.24 -42.25 -28.99
CA LYS A 925 20.35 -41.56 -29.66
C LYS A 925 20.20 -40.03 -29.69
N GLU A 926 19.08 -39.46 -29.26
CA GLU A 926 18.79 -38.03 -29.38
C GLU A 926 17.90 -37.40 -28.28
N ASP A 927 17.82 -37.93 -27.04
CA ASP A 927 16.98 -37.38 -25.94
C ASP A 927 17.71 -37.41 -24.55
N ILE A 928 17.32 -36.54 -23.60
CA ILE A 928 17.85 -36.45 -22.21
C ILE A 928 16.72 -36.54 -21.20
N LEU A 929 16.90 -37.33 -20.14
CA LEU A 929 15.97 -37.38 -18.99
C LEU A 929 16.65 -36.78 -17.76
N MET A 930 15.96 -35.86 -17.08
CA MET A 930 16.31 -35.42 -15.72
C MET A 930 15.16 -35.79 -14.79
N ALA A 931 15.45 -36.48 -13.68
CA ALA A 931 14.46 -36.86 -12.68
C ALA A 931 15.01 -36.66 -11.27
N ASN A 932 14.30 -35.88 -10.46
CA ASN A 932 14.55 -35.67 -9.04
C ASN A 932 13.63 -36.60 -8.25
N VAL A 933 14.22 -37.47 -7.45
CA VAL A 933 13.55 -38.58 -6.78
C VAL A 933 13.94 -38.65 -5.31
N GLU A 934 13.16 -39.44 -4.56
CA GLU A 934 13.42 -39.73 -3.16
C GLU A 934 14.76 -40.46 -2.98
N HIS A 935 15.48 -40.09 -1.94
CA HIS A 935 16.76 -40.70 -1.62
C HIS A 935 16.56 -42.05 -0.92
N LEU A 936 17.25 -43.11 -1.39
CA LEU A 936 16.99 -44.50 -0.95
C LEU A 936 17.17 -44.74 0.55
N HIS A 937 18.14 -44.06 1.17
CA HIS A 937 18.57 -44.36 2.53
C HIS A 937 18.24 -43.27 3.56
N ASN A 938 17.82 -42.09 3.10
CA ASN A 938 17.71 -40.92 3.97
C ASN A 938 16.67 -39.97 3.41
N GLN A 939 15.54 -39.86 4.10
CA GLN A 939 14.43 -39.03 3.63
C GLN A 939 14.81 -37.55 3.53
N ASP A 940 15.77 -37.06 4.33
CA ASP A 940 16.29 -35.68 4.37
C ASP A 940 17.30 -35.33 3.27
N LYS A 941 17.60 -36.29 2.40
CA LYS A 941 18.49 -36.10 1.26
C LYS A 941 17.71 -36.26 -0.04
N PHE A 942 18.31 -35.76 -1.12
CA PHE A 942 17.70 -35.74 -2.44
C PHE A 942 18.55 -36.51 -3.43
N CYS A 943 17.93 -37.10 -4.45
CA CYS A 943 18.66 -37.69 -5.56
C CYS A 943 18.17 -37.13 -6.89
N ASN A 944 19.09 -36.79 -7.77
CA ASN A 944 18.83 -36.39 -9.13
C ASN A 944 19.47 -37.40 -10.08
N ILE A 945 18.72 -37.82 -11.09
CA ILE A 945 19.17 -38.70 -12.16
C ILE A 945 19.18 -37.88 -13.44
N ILE A 946 20.35 -37.70 -14.05
CA ILE A 946 20.49 -37.15 -15.40
C ILE A 946 20.93 -38.27 -16.32
N TYR A 947 19.95 -38.83 -17.01
CA TYR A 947 20.15 -39.96 -17.91
C TYR A 947 20.42 -39.50 -19.34
N PHE A 948 21.52 -40.00 -19.92
CA PHE A 948 21.89 -39.84 -21.33
C PHE A 948 22.76 -41.03 -21.80
N ASP A 949 22.72 -41.34 -23.10
CA ASP A 949 23.48 -42.44 -23.69
C ASP A 949 24.05 -42.01 -25.06
N GLY A 950 25.37 -41.81 -25.13
CA GLY A 950 26.07 -41.58 -26.40
C GLY A 950 25.85 -40.20 -27.04
N LEU A 951 25.74 -39.14 -26.24
CA LEU A 951 25.68 -37.75 -26.75
C LEU A 951 26.94 -37.40 -27.56
N SER A 952 26.82 -36.52 -28.55
CA SER A 952 27.98 -36.05 -29.35
C SER A 952 28.81 -35.01 -28.61
N ASP A 953 28.16 -34.19 -27.78
CA ASP A 953 28.76 -33.09 -27.01
C ASP A 953 27.88 -32.75 -25.79
N VAL A 954 28.37 -31.85 -24.93
CA VAL A 954 27.73 -31.47 -23.66
C VAL A 954 26.62 -30.42 -23.81
N ALA A 955 26.55 -29.70 -24.95
CA ALA A 955 25.65 -28.55 -25.10
C ALA A 955 24.17 -28.87 -24.83
N PRO A 956 23.66 -30.07 -25.17
CA PRO A 956 22.32 -30.48 -24.76
C PRO A 956 22.03 -30.46 -23.27
N LEU A 957 22.98 -30.86 -22.42
CA LEU A 957 22.81 -30.90 -20.96
C LEU A 957 22.70 -29.48 -20.36
N ASN A 958 23.23 -28.47 -21.05
CA ASN A 958 23.10 -27.07 -20.63
C ASN A 958 21.65 -26.61 -20.59
N ARG A 959 20.75 -27.27 -21.33
CA ARG A 959 19.32 -26.95 -21.30
C ARG A 959 18.69 -27.21 -19.93
N LEU A 960 19.26 -28.12 -19.12
CA LEU A 960 18.72 -28.50 -17.81
C LEU A 960 18.68 -27.33 -16.81
N ILE A 961 19.52 -26.31 -16.99
CA ILE A 961 19.51 -25.10 -16.17
C ILE A 961 18.16 -24.35 -16.25
N HIS A 962 17.40 -24.52 -17.34
CA HIS A 962 16.09 -23.90 -17.51
C HIS A 962 14.96 -24.67 -16.82
N TYR A 963 15.25 -25.84 -16.25
CA TYR A 963 14.26 -26.75 -15.65
C TYR A 963 14.53 -27.02 -14.16
N GLN A 964 15.23 -26.12 -13.47
CA GLN A 964 15.62 -26.31 -12.08
C GLN A 964 14.45 -26.55 -11.11
N SER A 965 13.25 -26.02 -11.41
CA SER A 965 12.05 -26.19 -10.58
C SER A 965 11.28 -27.49 -10.82
N TYR A 966 11.68 -28.31 -11.79
CA TYR A 966 10.93 -29.51 -12.20
C TYR A 966 11.38 -30.75 -11.43
N SER A 967 10.45 -31.64 -11.09
CA SER A 967 10.82 -32.99 -10.66
C SER A 967 11.39 -33.80 -11.80
N LEU A 968 10.61 -34.00 -12.88
CA LEU A 968 11.01 -34.81 -14.03
C LEU A 968 10.78 -34.07 -15.33
N VAL A 969 11.78 -34.09 -16.22
CA VAL A 969 11.69 -33.59 -17.59
C VAL A 969 12.38 -34.54 -18.57
N LEU A 970 11.74 -34.71 -19.73
CA LEU A 970 12.30 -35.38 -20.90
C LEU A 970 12.52 -34.33 -21.99
N LEU A 971 13.77 -34.13 -22.40
CA LEU A 971 14.15 -33.17 -23.44
C LEU A 971 14.54 -33.90 -24.71
N SER A 972 13.94 -33.49 -25.84
CA SER A 972 14.38 -33.98 -27.14
C SER A 972 15.39 -33.06 -27.80
N LEU A 973 16.47 -33.61 -28.38
CA LEU A 973 17.44 -32.83 -29.16
C LEU A 973 16.84 -32.29 -30.46
N LYS A 974 15.81 -32.96 -31.00
CA LYS A 974 15.11 -32.55 -32.23
C LYS A 974 14.18 -31.35 -32.04
N ARG A 975 13.89 -30.97 -30.78
CA ARG A 975 12.97 -29.88 -30.44
C ARG A 975 13.65 -28.88 -29.51
N THR A 976 13.70 -27.62 -29.94
CA THR A 976 14.08 -26.50 -29.08
C THR A 976 12.83 -26.00 -28.33
N GLY A 977 12.95 -25.67 -27.05
CA GLY A 977 11.84 -25.19 -26.22
C GLY A 977 11.31 -26.20 -25.21
N ARG A 978 9.98 -26.29 -25.04
CA ARG A 978 9.29 -27.07 -23.99
C ARG A 978 9.72 -28.56 -23.96
N PRO A 979 9.76 -29.18 -22.78
CA PRO A 979 10.09 -30.60 -22.66
C PRO A 979 9.06 -31.45 -23.40
N SER A 980 9.50 -32.59 -23.94
CA SER A 980 8.63 -33.59 -24.55
C SER A 980 7.65 -34.18 -23.54
N TYR A 981 8.08 -34.27 -22.27
CA TYR A 981 7.28 -34.70 -21.14
C TYR A 981 7.82 -34.08 -19.85
N SER A 982 6.93 -33.79 -18.91
CA SER A 982 7.29 -33.41 -17.55
C SER A 982 6.23 -33.88 -16.56
N THR A 983 6.64 -34.25 -15.36
CA THR A 983 5.72 -34.58 -14.26
C THR A 983 6.37 -34.26 -12.91
N GLU A 984 5.54 -34.11 -11.88
CA GLU A 984 6.00 -33.91 -10.51
C GLU A 984 6.13 -35.25 -9.77
N ILE A 985 7.19 -35.39 -8.98
CA ILE A 985 7.50 -36.58 -8.18
C ILE A 985 7.46 -36.15 -6.72
N TYR A 986 6.64 -36.84 -5.94
CA TYR A 986 6.43 -36.58 -4.52
C TYR A 986 7.07 -37.70 -3.66
N PRO A 987 7.39 -37.43 -2.39
CA PRO A 987 7.83 -38.46 -1.45
C PRO A 987 6.83 -39.63 -1.35
N LYS A 988 7.31 -40.87 -1.34
CA LYS A 988 6.45 -42.07 -1.37
C LYS A 988 5.90 -42.47 0.00
N SER A 989 6.67 -42.25 1.07
CA SER A 989 6.30 -42.63 2.43
C SER A 989 6.25 -41.40 3.33
N ALA A 990 5.05 -40.91 3.63
CA ALA A 990 4.87 -39.82 4.56
C ALA A 990 3.58 -39.95 5.35
N ASP A 991 3.61 -39.48 6.59
CA ASP A 991 2.42 -39.38 7.42
C ASP A 991 1.49 -38.29 6.88
N MET A 992 0.40 -38.73 6.25
CA MET A 992 -0.66 -37.86 5.74
C MET A 992 -1.73 -37.56 6.80
N SER A 993 -1.66 -38.19 7.99
CA SER A 993 -2.65 -38.01 9.06
C SER A 993 -2.88 -36.56 9.51
N PRO A 994 -1.91 -35.61 9.36
CA PRO A 994 -2.19 -34.21 9.67
C PRO A 994 -3.32 -33.60 8.82
N LEU A 995 -3.48 -33.98 7.56
CA LEU A 995 -4.48 -33.40 6.64
C LEU A 995 -5.42 -34.42 6.00
N TYR A 996 -5.20 -35.70 6.25
CA TYR A 996 -5.96 -36.79 5.65
C TYR A 996 -6.35 -37.83 6.68
N TRP A 997 -7.65 -38.06 6.82
CA TRP A 997 -8.19 -39.17 7.58
C TRP A 997 -8.98 -40.11 6.67
N ASN A 998 -8.88 -41.43 6.92
CA ASN A 998 -9.75 -42.42 6.28
C ASN A 998 -10.16 -43.53 7.25
N ASN A 999 -11.21 -44.25 6.89
CA ASN A 999 -11.76 -45.32 7.73
C ASN A 999 -10.82 -46.53 7.92
N SER A 1000 -9.80 -46.72 7.07
CA SER A 1000 -8.79 -47.78 7.25
C SER A 1000 -7.77 -47.46 8.34
N MET A 1001 -7.53 -46.18 8.64
CA MET A 1001 -6.64 -45.73 9.71
C MET A 1001 -7.18 -46.05 11.11
N GLU A 1002 -8.50 -46.27 11.28
CA GLU A 1002 -9.07 -46.72 12.56
C GLU A 1002 -8.66 -48.14 12.95
N SER A 1003 -8.36 -49.01 11.96
CA SER A 1003 -7.93 -50.39 12.22
C SER A 1003 -6.53 -50.48 12.84
N THR A 1004 -5.71 -49.43 12.71
CA THR A 1004 -4.35 -49.39 13.24
C THR A 1004 -4.29 -48.91 14.69
N ILE A 1005 -5.29 -48.14 15.15
CA ILE A 1005 -5.33 -47.60 16.52
C ILE A 1005 -6.04 -48.55 17.51
N ARG A 1006 -6.94 -49.42 17.02
CA ARG A 1006 -7.54 -50.48 17.86
C ARG A 1006 -6.65 -51.72 18.07
N GLY A 1007 -5.48 -51.79 17.43
CA GLY A 1007 -4.56 -52.94 17.51
C GLY A 1007 -3.49 -52.87 18.61
N THR A 1008 -3.48 -51.83 19.45
CA THR A 1008 -2.48 -51.65 20.52
C THR A 1008 -3.08 -51.54 21.93
N VAL A 1009 -4.35 -51.90 22.09
CA VAL A 1009 -4.94 -52.17 23.41
C VAL A 1009 -5.79 -53.44 23.30
N ASP A 1010 -5.12 -54.57 23.34
CA ASP A 1010 -5.60 -55.82 23.94
C ASP A 1010 -4.39 -56.66 24.38
#